data_AF-A0A9W8HNY5-F1
#
_entry.id   AF-A0A9W8HNY5-F1
#
_cell.length_a   1.000
_cell.length_b   1.000
_cell.length_c   1.000
_cell.angle_alpha   90.00
_cell.angle_beta   90.00
_cell.angle_gamma   90.00
#
_symmetry.space_group_name_H-M   'P 1'
#
loop_
_entity.id
_entity.type
_entity.pdbx_description
1 polymer ?
#
loop_
_entity_poly.entity_id
_entity_poly.type
_entity_poly.pdbx_seq_one_letter_code
_entity_poly.pdbx_strand_id
1 'polypeptide(L)'
;MSSLNPNSVTATSADGAFKQLFKLEAECRSPVLATQVQAVGQFPKLFDQFPFPTLVGSAFLKLGDLFRSSTNSLRFHIAQVFEASNKHLPQITHTEELLKRVLAVLYSNDPIARVLALRLIGNGSIVFAKYPETQHGVLLRFQSTNPLEIAAAVQTTQSMLRYSPGFLTVVWETVITKAGDTHMLDSARTQLIRSLKHAAPNLQLSVVLYDHCRTWMSHPESSIVVQNATMATWKAIIQQHNTLRLEDAAFVSCYIQHELASTRRAALALLYKWNPADQSSDISVEDEVDTIRDRLVSFVRQEYGKVAGSTDIYCIRLALAVLARIEAQGGYPGTPECWELAEAYSSWALQICCGLVSKQASVLDFMQTELSKSAMDSDQSDDSSTRVKVRDSVGLSDRLDGQYRQLVSGTLLATGIAKILNQKDYIQAASDIVARTWRVISGGYLRIDNGGYAKRFLKVTWRWCKQMGTAHTITKELEGMLDSPNECIQQVIVSISSSGEAGDQLLSACQQNIANLAGGSDIAGREQRKIWVSMAAALAYELNCGKDSGNSTAESAIQLATDAISRWHAHLCNAPDGSQQRAMMYARSGPPAHLFQKLVSLFMANGSWANVGILCKSVPAHLLSDRVQTWIRALTSLADSETSLKDVDTYLRLADSSLTVLRSLDNQGVPRRYQIYIVQLRRESVQVFDSWQRFSPSTPVHPSLIQVAKSLVDRTQELSDQAGFILWSFAAIDPATRGWLAWVQTISVSIVDAVSAIASTEGIKITNVIAISGAVHALIQPPLSRFCLGPPFLSIPPSPRVSVETRPNMDSGDGSSVTVFSGSQFHLIVEGFLQLPEHSCLAKPARIHIATWLSQQPRQSSYQDLVMSSRELKTARGARRATQGGRSGGYVSTTTANKEDIWDRAIAFEAALDGLYFECPCVIPIPHLQLLFGNYDTNIMTHVHIYCGLVDSENQILWIGPYKSYPLIISTTARS
;
A
#
# COMPACT_ATOMS: atom_id res chain seq x y z
N MET A 1 24.19 2.68 11.08
CA MET A 1 23.93 2.97 9.65
C MET A 1 23.80 4.47 9.49
N SER A 2 24.93 5.11 9.21
CA SER A 2 25.13 6.55 9.15
C SER A 2 25.19 7.05 7.70
N SER A 3 24.50 8.17 7.47
CA SER A 3 24.76 9.21 6.45
C SER A 3 24.87 8.80 4.98
N LEU A 4 23.72 8.62 4.33
CA LEU A 4 23.48 9.29 3.05
C LEU A 4 22.56 10.46 3.36
N ASN A 5 23.00 11.68 3.07
CA ASN A 5 22.20 12.88 3.23
C ASN A 5 21.29 13.00 2.00
N PRO A 6 19.98 12.70 2.09
CA PRO A 6 19.08 12.72 0.92
C PRO A 6 18.73 14.13 0.43
N ASN A 7 19.27 15.18 1.08
CA ASN A 7 18.88 16.56 0.86
C ASN A 7 19.80 17.35 -0.09
N SER A 8 20.78 16.73 -0.77
CA SER A 8 21.46 17.39 -1.91
C SER A 8 20.57 17.31 -3.16
N VAL A 9 19.44 18.03 -3.11
CA VAL A 9 18.41 18.10 -4.16
C VAL A 9 18.79 19.08 -5.29
N THR A 10 20.01 19.63 -5.29
CA THR A 10 20.48 20.52 -6.37
C THR A 10 20.84 19.81 -7.68
N ALA A 11 20.71 18.48 -7.75
CA ALA A 11 20.98 17.68 -8.95
C ALA A 11 19.72 17.25 -9.72
N THR A 12 18.55 17.85 -9.48
CA THR A 12 17.28 17.53 -10.18
C THR A 12 16.89 18.55 -11.25
N SER A 13 17.81 19.36 -11.77
CA SER A 13 17.49 20.20 -12.93
C SER A 13 17.59 19.38 -14.22
N ALA A 14 16.64 19.56 -15.14
CA ALA A 14 16.66 18.91 -16.46
C ALA A 14 18.00 19.11 -17.18
N ASP A 15 18.63 20.27 -17.00
CA ASP A 15 19.96 20.58 -17.53
C ASP A 15 21.07 19.65 -17.00
N GLY A 16 21.03 19.34 -15.70
CA GLY A 16 21.94 18.38 -15.09
C GLY A 16 21.80 16.99 -15.74
N ALA A 17 20.56 16.59 -16.00
CA ALA A 17 20.25 15.32 -16.65
C ALA A 17 20.76 15.25 -18.09
N PHE A 18 20.54 16.30 -18.90
CA PHE A 18 21.04 16.35 -20.28
C PHE A 18 22.55 16.44 -20.35
N LYS A 19 23.21 17.18 -19.44
CA LYS A 19 24.68 17.17 -19.31
C LYS A 19 25.20 15.77 -19.05
N GLN A 20 24.54 15.01 -18.18
CA GLN A 20 24.89 13.62 -17.90
C GLN A 20 24.66 12.72 -19.13
N LEU A 21 23.56 12.90 -19.86
CA LEU A 21 23.31 12.16 -21.11
C LEU A 21 24.38 12.42 -22.16
N PHE A 22 24.74 13.69 -22.40
CA PHE A 22 25.78 14.04 -23.40
C PHE A 22 27.15 13.51 -22.99
N LYS A 23 27.47 13.50 -21.69
CA LYS A 23 28.68 12.87 -21.19
C LYS A 23 28.70 11.36 -21.50
N LEU A 24 27.61 10.64 -21.18
CA LEU A 24 27.51 9.21 -21.49
C LEU A 24 27.59 8.93 -22.98
N GLU A 25 26.97 9.77 -23.81
CA GLU A 25 27.05 9.65 -25.28
C GLU A 25 28.49 9.82 -25.79
N ALA A 26 29.24 10.79 -25.27
CA ALA A 26 30.64 10.98 -25.63
C ALA A 26 31.48 9.75 -25.24
N GLU A 27 31.26 9.20 -24.05
CA GLU A 27 31.93 7.98 -23.58
C GLU A 27 31.55 6.74 -24.43
N CYS A 28 30.30 6.64 -24.90
CA CYS A 28 29.87 5.60 -25.84
C CYS A 28 30.56 5.67 -27.21
N ARG A 29 31.13 6.82 -27.58
CA ARG A 29 31.93 6.99 -28.82
C ARG A 29 33.43 6.82 -28.59
N SER A 30 33.87 6.51 -27.36
CA SER A 30 35.28 6.21 -27.06
C SER A 30 35.80 5.09 -27.96
N PRO A 31 37.06 5.12 -28.43
CA PRO A 31 37.66 3.98 -29.14
C PRO A 31 37.86 2.75 -28.24
N VAL A 32 37.77 2.92 -26.91
CA VAL A 32 37.99 1.85 -25.93
C VAL A 32 36.67 1.17 -25.59
N LEU A 33 36.53 -0.10 -25.98
CA LEU A 33 35.31 -0.90 -25.75
C LEU A 33 34.88 -0.93 -24.27
N ALA A 34 35.83 -1.05 -23.32
CA ALA A 34 35.52 -1.06 -21.90
C ALA A 34 34.80 0.22 -21.44
N THR A 35 35.23 1.38 -21.96
CA THR A 35 34.58 2.68 -21.69
C THR A 35 33.19 2.73 -22.31
N GLN A 36 33.03 2.23 -23.54
CA GLN A 36 31.72 2.17 -24.20
C GLN A 36 30.73 1.31 -23.40
N VAL A 37 31.14 0.12 -22.97
CA VAL A 37 30.31 -0.81 -22.19
C VAL A 37 29.95 -0.22 -20.83
N GLN A 38 30.91 0.41 -20.14
CA GLN A 38 30.66 1.09 -18.88
C GLN A 38 29.63 2.21 -19.05
N ALA A 39 29.75 3.03 -20.09
CA ALA A 39 28.83 4.13 -20.37
C ALA A 39 27.41 3.62 -20.67
N VAL A 40 27.28 2.60 -21.52
CA VAL A 40 25.99 1.93 -21.81
C VAL A 40 25.35 1.40 -20.51
N GLY A 41 26.13 0.81 -19.61
CA GLY A 41 25.64 0.32 -18.33
C GLY A 41 25.10 1.39 -17.36
N GLN A 42 25.39 2.68 -17.58
CA GLN A 42 24.89 3.77 -16.73
C GLN A 42 23.51 4.30 -17.13
N PHE A 43 22.99 3.97 -18.32
CA PHE A 43 21.70 4.45 -18.79
C PHE A 43 20.51 4.08 -17.88
N PRO A 44 20.39 2.84 -17.34
CA PRO A 44 19.31 2.52 -16.41
C PRO A 44 19.30 3.42 -15.17
N LYS A 45 20.49 3.74 -14.64
CA LYS A 45 20.63 4.66 -13.50
C LYS A 45 20.25 6.09 -13.88
N LEU A 46 20.60 6.54 -15.09
CA LEU A 46 20.18 7.84 -15.60
C LEU A 46 18.64 7.92 -15.67
N PHE A 47 17.97 6.89 -16.19
CA PHE A 47 16.51 6.88 -16.27
C PHE A 47 15.83 6.80 -14.90
N ASP A 48 16.41 6.07 -13.95
CA ASP A 48 15.89 6.01 -12.59
C ASP A 48 16.03 7.33 -11.83
N GLN A 49 17.08 8.10 -12.14
CA GLN A 49 17.30 9.43 -11.56
C GLN A 49 16.45 10.50 -12.25
N PHE A 50 16.25 10.38 -13.56
CA PHE A 50 15.62 11.38 -14.41
C PHE A 50 14.61 10.74 -15.37
N PRO A 51 13.43 10.32 -14.88
CA PRO A 51 12.48 9.55 -15.66
C PRO A 51 11.68 10.38 -16.68
N PHE A 52 12.06 11.60 -17.03
CA PHE A 52 11.24 12.45 -17.91
C PHE A 52 11.31 12.07 -19.39
N PRO A 53 10.18 12.10 -20.14
CA PRO A 53 10.07 11.42 -21.43
C PRO A 53 11.02 11.99 -22.49
N THR A 54 11.29 13.29 -22.43
CA THR A 54 12.20 13.95 -23.38
C THR A 54 13.63 13.41 -23.27
N LEU A 55 14.16 13.23 -22.05
CA LEU A 55 15.48 12.65 -21.83
C LEU A 55 15.48 11.16 -22.16
N VAL A 56 14.49 10.42 -21.65
CA VAL A 56 14.38 8.97 -21.86
C VAL A 56 14.26 8.65 -23.35
N GLY A 57 13.37 9.34 -24.07
CA GLY A 57 13.21 9.23 -25.52
C GLY A 57 14.50 9.58 -26.27
N SER A 58 15.14 10.70 -25.94
CA SER A 58 16.41 11.12 -26.57
C SER A 58 17.53 10.10 -26.35
N ALA A 59 17.63 9.56 -25.14
CA ALA A 59 18.62 8.56 -24.77
C ALA A 59 18.39 7.23 -25.50
N PHE A 60 17.14 6.76 -25.59
CA PHE A 60 16.82 5.54 -26.35
C PHE A 60 17.07 5.71 -27.85
N LEU A 61 16.81 6.89 -28.43
CA LEU A 61 17.18 7.17 -29.82
C LEU A 61 18.70 7.10 -30.04
N LYS A 62 19.49 7.69 -29.12
CA LYS A 62 20.96 7.59 -29.15
C LYS A 62 21.45 6.16 -29.00
N LEU A 63 20.84 5.36 -28.11
CA LEU A 63 21.11 3.93 -27.98
C LEU A 63 20.75 3.18 -29.27
N GLY A 64 19.65 3.54 -29.94
CA GLY A 64 19.28 2.98 -31.24
C GLY A 64 20.29 3.29 -32.34
N ASP A 65 20.80 4.53 -32.38
CA ASP A 65 21.85 4.92 -33.33
C ASP A 65 23.14 4.13 -33.09
N LEU A 66 23.55 3.99 -31.82
CA LEU A 66 24.68 3.19 -31.42
C LEU A 66 24.47 1.70 -31.75
N PHE A 67 23.27 1.15 -31.52
CA PHE A 67 22.94 -0.24 -31.82
C PHE A 67 23.10 -0.55 -33.32
N ARG A 68 22.67 0.38 -34.18
CA ARG A 68 22.79 0.24 -35.63
C ARG A 68 24.25 0.15 -36.09
N SER A 69 25.12 1.05 -35.61
CA SER A 69 26.48 1.21 -36.12
C SER A 69 27.59 0.49 -35.34
N SER A 70 27.28 -0.20 -34.23
CA SER A 70 28.28 -0.78 -33.33
C SER A 70 28.59 -2.27 -33.58
N THR A 71 29.55 -2.80 -32.81
CA THR A 71 29.90 -4.22 -32.79
C THR A 71 28.86 -5.06 -32.05
N ASN A 72 28.84 -6.38 -32.29
CA ASN A 72 27.94 -7.29 -31.60
C ASN A 72 28.12 -7.29 -30.06
N SER A 73 29.34 -7.03 -29.57
CA SER A 73 29.60 -6.89 -28.14
C SER A 73 28.82 -5.70 -27.55
N LEU A 74 28.84 -4.54 -28.21
CA LEU A 74 28.12 -3.37 -27.72
C LEU A 74 26.61 -3.53 -27.87
N ARG A 75 26.14 -4.12 -28.98
CA ARG A 75 24.73 -4.47 -29.20
C ARG A 75 24.15 -5.33 -28.08
N PHE A 76 24.93 -6.29 -27.58
CA PHE A 76 24.52 -7.12 -26.44
C PHE A 76 24.24 -6.28 -25.19
N HIS A 77 25.15 -5.37 -24.82
CA HIS A 77 24.95 -4.51 -23.65
C HIS A 77 23.79 -3.53 -23.83
N ILE A 78 23.57 -3.01 -25.05
CA ILE A 78 22.40 -2.16 -25.34
C ILE A 78 21.10 -2.96 -25.14
N ALA A 79 21.03 -4.22 -25.60
CA ALA A 79 19.86 -5.06 -25.36
C ALA A 79 19.60 -5.29 -23.85
N GLN A 80 20.65 -5.41 -23.03
CA GLN A 80 20.52 -5.48 -21.56
C GLN A 80 19.98 -4.18 -20.94
N VAL A 81 20.33 -3.01 -21.49
CA VAL A 81 19.78 -1.73 -21.03
C VAL A 81 18.27 -1.67 -21.26
N PHE A 82 17.77 -2.15 -22.40
CA PHE A 82 16.33 -2.23 -22.66
C PHE A 82 15.60 -3.13 -21.64
N GLU A 83 16.23 -4.24 -21.22
CA GLU A 83 15.68 -5.12 -20.17
C GLU A 83 15.66 -4.43 -18.81
N ALA A 84 16.80 -3.87 -18.38
CA ALA A 84 16.93 -3.19 -17.10
C ALA A 84 16.04 -1.94 -17.00
N SER A 85 15.73 -1.32 -18.14
CA SER A 85 14.96 -0.07 -18.23
C SER A 85 13.53 -0.29 -18.70
N ASN A 86 12.98 -1.51 -18.58
CA ASN A 86 11.66 -1.85 -19.12
C ASN A 86 10.54 -0.92 -18.63
N LYS A 87 10.62 -0.47 -17.37
CA LYS A 87 9.67 0.49 -16.76
C LYS A 87 9.64 1.88 -17.42
N HIS A 88 10.69 2.25 -18.16
CA HIS A 88 10.83 3.56 -18.82
C HIS A 88 10.49 3.52 -20.30
N LEU A 89 10.45 2.32 -20.92
CA LEU A 89 10.16 2.16 -22.35
C LEU A 89 8.81 2.76 -22.80
N PRO A 90 7.71 2.74 -22.02
CA PRO A 90 6.46 3.39 -22.42
C PRO A 90 6.58 4.89 -22.70
N GLN A 91 7.59 5.55 -22.13
CA GLN A 91 7.78 7.00 -22.24
C GLN A 91 8.42 7.43 -23.57
N ILE A 92 8.81 6.47 -24.42
CA ILE A 92 9.42 6.78 -25.71
C ILE A 92 8.33 7.32 -26.65
N THR A 93 8.49 8.56 -27.11
CA THR A 93 7.56 9.21 -28.05
C THR A 93 7.86 8.87 -29.51
N HIS A 94 9.15 8.76 -29.87
CA HIS A 94 9.61 8.54 -31.25
C HIS A 94 9.90 7.06 -31.54
N THR A 95 8.92 6.21 -31.28
CA THR A 95 9.06 4.75 -31.32
C THR A 95 9.34 4.21 -32.72
N GLU A 96 8.78 4.81 -33.77
CA GLU A 96 9.00 4.41 -35.17
C GLU A 96 10.44 4.64 -35.62
N GLU A 97 11.01 5.80 -35.27
CA GLU A 97 12.40 6.13 -35.60
C GLU A 97 13.39 5.24 -34.85
N LEU A 98 13.07 4.89 -33.61
CA LEU A 98 13.84 3.89 -32.88
C LEU A 98 13.73 2.50 -33.53
N LEU A 99 12.51 2.11 -33.91
CA LEU A 99 12.24 0.82 -34.55
C LEU A 99 12.99 0.67 -35.88
N LYS A 100 13.00 1.70 -36.74
CA LYS A 100 13.75 1.68 -38.03
C LYS A 100 15.23 1.35 -37.81
N ARG A 101 15.85 1.90 -36.75
CA ARG A 101 17.27 1.64 -36.42
C ARG A 101 17.50 0.20 -35.97
N VAL A 102 16.56 -0.38 -35.23
CA VAL A 102 16.62 -1.78 -34.77
C VAL A 102 16.38 -2.74 -35.94
N LEU A 103 15.37 -2.47 -36.79
CA LEU A 103 15.04 -3.30 -37.95
C LEU A 103 16.19 -3.35 -38.96
N ALA A 104 16.94 -2.26 -39.14
CA ALA A 104 18.14 -2.25 -39.98
C ALA A 104 19.16 -3.35 -39.55
N VAL A 105 19.27 -3.65 -38.26
CA VAL A 105 20.12 -4.72 -37.74
C VAL A 105 19.44 -6.09 -37.86
N LEU A 106 18.12 -6.15 -37.68
CA LEU A 106 17.33 -7.39 -37.84
C LEU A 106 17.38 -7.96 -39.26
N TYR A 107 17.50 -7.09 -40.28
CA TYR A 107 17.65 -7.50 -41.68
C TYR A 107 19.10 -7.63 -42.15
N SER A 108 20.08 -7.60 -41.22
CA SER A 108 21.49 -7.81 -41.58
C SER A 108 21.78 -9.26 -41.99
N ASN A 109 22.88 -9.46 -42.71
CA ASN A 109 23.32 -10.82 -43.09
C ASN A 109 23.98 -11.58 -41.92
N ASP A 110 24.40 -10.89 -40.86
CA ASP A 110 25.04 -11.50 -39.69
C ASP A 110 23.99 -12.12 -38.73
N PRO A 111 23.96 -13.45 -38.57
CA PRO A 111 22.99 -14.10 -37.70
C PRO A 111 23.11 -13.69 -36.23
N ILE A 112 24.31 -13.34 -35.75
CA ILE A 112 24.51 -12.90 -34.35
C ILE A 112 23.88 -11.52 -34.17
N ALA A 113 24.09 -10.61 -35.12
CA ALA A 113 23.45 -9.30 -35.11
C ALA A 113 21.92 -9.42 -35.13
N ARG A 114 21.37 -10.31 -35.96
CA ARG A 114 19.91 -10.59 -35.99
C ARG A 114 19.39 -11.16 -34.67
N VAL A 115 20.11 -12.09 -34.05
CA VAL A 115 19.80 -12.62 -32.71
C VAL A 115 19.76 -11.51 -31.66
N LEU A 116 20.73 -10.59 -31.68
CA LEU A 116 20.77 -9.46 -30.75
C LEU A 116 19.65 -8.46 -31.03
N ALA A 117 19.28 -8.24 -32.29
CA ALA A 117 18.13 -7.42 -32.66
C ALA A 117 16.82 -8.03 -32.16
N LEU A 118 16.62 -9.35 -32.32
CA LEU A 118 15.48 -10.07 -31.75
C LEU A 118 15.43 -9.93 -30.23
N ARG A 119 16.53 -10.15 -29.53
CA ARG A 119 16.59 -9.97 -28.06
C ARG A 119 16.23 -8.55 -27.63
N LEU A 120 16.74 -7.53 -28.34
CA LEU A 120 16.38 -6.14 -28.08
C LEU A 120 14.88 -5.90 -28.30
N ILE A 121 14.30 -6.42 -29.39
CA ILE A 121 12.85 -6.36 -29.64
C ILE A 121 12.06 -7.06 -28.53
N GLY A 122 12.52 -8.23 -28.07
CA GLY A 122 11.93 -8.97 -26.95
C GLY A 122 11.91 -8.13 -25.67
N ASN A 123 13.06 -7.57 -25.30
CA ASN A 123 13.20 -6.70 -24.13
C ASN A 123 12.39 -5.40 -24.29
N GLY A 124 12.27 -4.90 -25.52
CA GLY A 124 11.51 -3.72 -25.94
C GLY A 124 10.05 -3.97 -26.33
N SER A 125 9.50 -5.16 -26.05
CA SER A 125 8.20 -5.58 -26.63
C SER A 125 7.02 -4.69 -26.24
N ILE A 126 7.09 -4.02 -25.09
CA ILE A 126 6.06 -3.05 -24.67
C ILE A 126 5.88 -1.90 -25.67
N VAL A 127 6.93 -1.57 -26.42
CA VAL A 127 6.91 -0.54 -27.46
C VAL A 127 6.78 -1.16 -28.85
N PHE A 128 7.53 -2.22 -29.14
CA PHE A 128 7.66 -2.73 -30.50
C PHE A 128 6.55 -3.71 -30.92
N ALA A 129 5.86 -4.37 -29.98
CA ALA A 129 4.96 -5.47 -30.32
C ALA A 129 3.72 -5.07 -31.13
N LYS A 130 3.37 -3.78 -31.15
CA LYS A 130 2.23 -3.24 -31.91
C LYS A 130 2.52 -3.04 -33.40
N TYR A 131 3.79 -3.05 -33.82
CA TYR A 131 4.19 -2.74 -35.18
C TYR A 131 4.20 -3.98 -36.08
N PRO A 132 3.42 -4.00 -37.18
CA PRO A 132 3.38 -5.13 -38.12
C PRO A 132 4.75 -5.49 -38.70
N GLU A 133 5.62 -4.51 -38.94
CA GLU A 133 6.98 -4.72 -39.45
C GLU A 133 7.82 -5.54 -38.47
N THR A 134 7.65 -5.29 -37.17
CA THR A 134 8.30 -6.08 -36.11
C THR A 134 7.75 -7.49 -36.10
N GLN A 135 6.42 -7.63 -36.14
CA GLN A 135 5.73 -8.92 -36.15
C GLN A 135 6.16 -9.79 -37.33
N HIS A 136 6.16 -9.22 -38.54
CA HIS A 136 6.63 -9.87 -39.76
C HIS A 136 8.13 -10.19 -39.68
N GLY A 137 8.94 -9.26 -39.19
CA GLY A 137 10.37 -9.44 -38.98
C GLY A 137 10.66 -10.66 -38.11
N VAL A 138 9.96 -10.84 -36.99
CA VAL A 138 10.09 -12.00 -36.10
C VAL A 138 9.60 -13.29 -36.76
N LEU A 139 8.46 -13.25 -37.46
CA LEU A 139 7.90 -14.40 -38.17
C LEU A 139 8.87 -15.02 -39.18
N LEU A 140 9.54 -14.17 -39.98
CA LEU A 140 10.54 -14.62 -40.95
C LEU A 140 11.70 -15.38 -40.30
N ARG A 141 11.97 -15.16 -39.00
CA ARG A 141 13.09 -15.78 -38.29
C ARG A 141 12.82 -17.21 -37.84
N PHE A 142 11.55 -17.64 -37.80
CA PHE A 142 11.21 -19.05 -37.60
C PHE A 142 11.60 -19.96 -38.78
N GLN A 143 11.86 -19.37 -39.95
CA GLN A 143 12.35 -20.05 -41.15
C GLN A 143 13.88 -20.10 -41.22
N SER A 144 14.60 -19.52 -40.25
CA SER A 144 16.07 -19.55 -40.23
C SER A 144 16.61 -20.97 -40.00
N THR A 145 17.77 -21.27 -40.57
CA THR A 145 18.53 -22.50 -40.28
C THR A 145 19.38 -22.38 -39.01
N ASN A 146 19.58 -21.16 -38.50
CA ASN A 146 20.40 -20.93 -37.32
C ASN A 146 19.58 -21.18 -36.03
N PRO A 147 19.96 -22.14 -35.18
CA PRO A 147 19.21 -22.48 -33.97
C PRO A 147 19.16 -21.34 -32.95
N LEU A 148 20.20 -20.48 -32.89
CA LEU A 148 20.21 -19.32 -32.00
C LEU A 148 19.18 -18.27 -32.42
N GLU A 149 18.97 -18.14 -33.73
CA GLU A 149 18.01 -17.20 -34.31
C GLU A 149 16.57 -17.66 -34.06
N ILE A 150 16.30 -18.97 -34.23
CA ILE A 150 15.00 -19.56 -33.86
C ILE A 150 14.75 -19.38 -32.36
N ALA A 151 15.73 -19.69 -31.50
CA ALA A 151 15.59 -19.54 -30.06
C ALA A 151 15.31 -18.08 -29.65
N ALA A 152 15.99 -17.12 -30.28
CA ALA A 152 15.73 -15.70 -30.05
C ALA A 152 14.34 -15.28 -30.56
N ALA A 153 13.88 -15.80 -31.70
CA ALA A 153 12.56 -15.55 -32.25
C ALA A 153 11.45 -16.07 -31.32
N VAL A 154 11.64 -17.26 -30.74
CA VAL A 154 10.75 -17.84 -29.72
C VAL A 154 10.64 -16.93 -28.50
N GLN A 155 11.78 -16.53 -27.92
CA GLN A 155 11.80 -15.65 -26.75
C GLN A 155 11.17 -14.28 -27.03
N THR A 156 11.42 -13.74 -28.23
CA THR A 156 10.85 -12.46 -28.68
C THR A 156 9.35 -12.59 -28.86
N THR A 157 8.87 -13.66 -29.48
CA THR A 157 7.45 -13.95 -29.66
C THR A 157 6.72 -14.03 -28.32
N GLN A 158 7.29 -14.75 -27.34
CA GLN A 158 6.74 -14.83 -26.00
C GLN A 158 6.61 -13.45 -25.33
N SER A 159 7.62 -12.59 -25.52
CA SER A 159 7.63 -11.23 -24.97
C SER A 159 6.62 -10.32 -25.68
N MET A 160 6.50 -10.42 -27.00
CA MET A 160 5.54 -9.66 -27.80
C MET A 160 4.10 -10.03 -27.46
N LEU A 161 3.79 -11.33 -27.31
CA LEU A 161 2.45 -11.81 -26.96
C LEU A 161 1.97 -11.32 -25.58
N ARG A 162 2.90 -10.99 -24.67
CA ARG A 162 2.57 -10.38 -23.37
C ARG A 162 1.95 -8.99 -23.52
N TYR A 163 2.39 -8.20 -24.50
CA TYR A 163 1.99 -6.80 -24.68
C TYR A 163 1.02 -6.59 -25.85
N SER A 164 1.08 -7.45 -26.85
CA SER A 164 0.18 -7.47 -28.00
C SER A 164 -0.41 -8.88 -28.18
N PRO A 165 -1.43 -9.27 -27.38
CA PRO A 165 -2.09 -10.56 -27.56
C PRO A 165 -2.72 -10.74 -28.94
N GLY A 166 -3.12 -9.63 -29.58
CA GLY A 166 -3.62 -9.61 -30.96
C GLY A 166 -2.61 -10.14 -31.98
N PHE A 167 -1.31 -10.05 -31.72
CA PHE A 167 -0.28 -10.68 -32.56
C PHE A 167 -0.51 -12.19 -32.70
N LEU A 168 -1.11 -12.84 -31.69
CA LEU A 168 -1.34 -14.28 -31.72
C LEU A 168 -2.21 -14.72 -32.89
N THR A 169 -3.20 -13.92 -33.29
CA THR A 169 -4.08 -14.26 -34.42
C THR A 169 -3.33 -14.36 -35.75
N VAL A 170 -2.15 -13.74 -35.83
CA VAL A 170 -1.28 -13.77 -37.02
C VAL A 170 -0.27 -14.93 -36.93
N VAL A 171 0.27 -15.20 -35.74
CA VAL A 171 1.41 -16.14 -35.55
C VAL A 171 1.02 -17.55 -35.11
N TRP A 172 -0.24 -17.77 -34.67
CA TRP A 172 -0.62 -19.01 -33.98
C TRP A 172 -0.34 -20.28 -34.77
N GLU A 173 -0.58 -20.32 -36.09
CA GLU A 173 -0.30 -21.50 -36.92
C GLU A 173 1.19 -21.87 -36.85
N THR A 174 2.07 -20.88 -37.04
CA THR A 174 3.52 -21.08 -36.96
C THR A 174 3.94 -21.53 -35.57
N VAL A 175 3.34 -20.95 -34.51
CA VAL A 175 3.62 -21.33 -33.12
C VAL A 175 3.17 -22.76 -32.83
N ILE A 176 1.97 -23.16 -33.25
CA ILE A 176 1.42 -24.51 -33.04
C ILE A 176 2.27 -25.54 -33.78
N THR A 177 2.59 -25.30 -35.06
CA THR A 177 3.43 -26.20 -35.85
C THR A 177 4.80 -26.38 -35.21
N LYS A 178 5.45 -25.27 -34.78
CA LYS A 178 6.77 -25.33 -34.14
C LYS A 178 6.74 -25.90 -32.72
N ALA A 179 5.64 -25.72 -31.98
CA ALA A 179 5.46 -26.36 -30.67
C ALA A 179 5.28 -27.88 -30.78
N GLY A 180 4.62 -28.34 -31.85
CA GLY A 180 4.42 -29.76 -32.17
C GLY A 180 5.66 -30.46 -32.75
N ASP A 181 6.63 -29.71 -33.28
CA ASP A 181 7.85 -30.26 -33.87
C ASP A 181 8.74 -30.95 -32.82
N THR A 182 8.91 -32.27 -32.92
CA THR A 182 9.70 -33.07 -31.97
C THR A 182 11.20 -32.89 -32.15
N HIS A 183 11.67 -32.35 -33.28
CA HIS A 183 13.09 -32.07 -33.52
C HIS A 183 13.57 -30.76 -32.87
N MET A 184 12.64 -29.91 -32.42
CA MET A 184 12.96 -28.66 -31.75
C MET A 184 13.35 -28.90 -30.29
N LEU A 185 14.32 -28.12 -29.77
CA LEU A 185 14.72 -28.20 -28.37
C LEU A 185 13.52 -27.99 -27.43
N ASP A 186 13.37 -28.88 -26.45
CA ASP A 186 12.27 -28.85 -25.49
C ASP A 186 12.13 -27.52 -24.75
N SER A 187 13.24 -26.82 -24.48
CA SER A 187 13.21 -25.49 -23.86
C SER A 187 12.47 -24.47 -24.72
N ALA A 188 12.65 -24.52 -26.04
CA ALA A 188 12.02 -23.62 -26.99
C ALA A 188 10.55 -24.03 -27.24
N ARG A 189 10.26 -25.33 -27.36
CA ARG A 189 8.89 -25.86 -27.42
C ARG A 189 8.06 -25.45 -26.20
N THR A 190 8.63 -25.64 -25.00
CA THR A 190 8.03 -25.24 -23.72
C THR A 190 7.70 -23.74 -23.68
N GLN A 191 8.59 -22.88 -24.19
CA GLN A 191 8.35 -21.44 -24.25
C GLN A 191 7.21 -21.09 -25.21
N LEU A 192 7.19 -21.68 -26.41
CA LEU A 192 6.10 -21.51 -27.38
C LEU A 192 4.76 -21.96 -26.79
N ILE A 193 4.70 -23.15 -26.20
CA ILE A 193 3.49 -23.69 -25.56
C ILE A 193 3.00 -22.73 -24.47
N ARG A 194 3.87 -22.28 -23.56
CA ARG A 194 3.50 -21.33 -22.51
C ARG A 194 3.03 -19.97 -23.05
N SER A 195 3.48 -19.57 -24.24
CA SER A 195 3.06 -18.32 -24.87
C SER A 195 1.63 -18.40 -25.42
N LEU A 196 1.14 -19.60 -25.76
CA LEU A 196 -0.22 -19.84 -26.23
C LEU A 196 -1.30 -19.58 -25.16
N LYS A 197 -0.93 -19.39 -23.89
CA LYS A 197 -1.86 -18.91 -22.85
C LYS A 197 -2.54 -17.58 -23.21
N HIS A 198 -1.90 -16.78 -24.08
CA HIS A 198 -2.45 -15.51 -24.56
C HIS A 198 -3.59 -15.70 -25.58
N ALA A 199 -3.89 -16.93 -25.99
CA ALA A 199 -5.07 -17.28 -26.79
C ALA A 199 -6.36 -17.29 -25.99
N ALA A 200 -6.29 -17.28 -24.66
CA ALA A 200 -7.47 -17.35 -23.79
C ALA A 200 -8.63 -16.42 -24.22
N PRO A 201 -8.44 -15.14 -24.60
CA PRO A 201 -9.55 -14.25 -24.96
C PRO A 201 -10.15 -14.53 -26.35
N ASN A 202 -9.51 -15.37 -27.18
CA ASN A 202 -10.01 -15.74 -28.49
C ASN A 202 -10.63 -17.13 -28.43
N LEU A 203 -11.97 -17.19 -28.47
CA LEU A 203 -12.74 -18.43 -28.39
C LEU A 203 -12.36 -19.45 -29.48
N GLN A 204 -12.21 -19.01 -30.73
CA GLN A 204 -11.92 -19.92 -31.83
C GLN A 204 -10.54 -20.56 -31.66
N LEU A 205 -9.55 -19.75 -31.30
CA LEU A 205 -8.19 -20.24 -31.08
C LEU A 205 -8.10 -21.11 -29.81
N SER A 206 -8.83 -20.77 -28.74
CA SER A 206 -8.82 -21.56 -27.51
C SER A 206 -9.43 -22.96 -27.71
N VAL A 207 -10.45 -23.08 -28.56
CA VAL A 207 -11.01 -24.39 -28.97
C VAL A 207 -10.00 -25.19 -29.77
N VAL A 208 -9.34 -24.60 -30.77
CA VAL A 208 -8.30 -25.29 -31.55
C VAL A 208 -7.15 -25.76 -30.65
N LEU A 209 -6.70 -24.90 -29.74
CA LEU A 209 -5.63 -25.23 -28.79
C LEU A 209 -6.01 -26.29 -27.77
N TYR A 210 -7.29 -26.40 -27.44
CA TYR A 210 -7.80 -27.43 -26.53
C TYR A 210 -7.44 -28.82 -27.03
N ASP A 211 -7.75 -29.12 -28.29
CA ASP A 211 -7.48 -30.42 -28.91
C ASP A 211 -5.96 -30.67 -29.04
N HIS A 212 -5.20 -29.64 -29.43
CA HIS A 212 -3.74 -29.76 -29.53
C HIS A 212 -3.07 -30.03 -28.18
N CYS A 213 -3.58 -29.47 -27.08
CA CYS A 213 -3.06 -29.75 -25.74
C CYS A 213 -3.23 -31.22 -25.38
N ARG A 214 -4.36 -31.84 -25.75
CA ARG A 214 -4.58 -33.28 -25.57
C ARG A 214 -3.58 -34.09 -26.40
N THR A 215 -3.42 -33.76 -27.68
CA THR A 215 -2.46 -34.43 -28.58
C THR A 215 -1.01 -34.34 -28.12
N TRP A 216 -0.56 -33.15 -27.67
CA TRP A 216 0.81 -32.98 -27.20
C TRP A 216 1.11 -33.75 -25.92
N MET A 217 0.10 -34.02 -25.09
CA MET A 217 0.29 -34.83 -23.89
C MET A 217 0.24 -36.34 -24.15
N SER A 218 -0.57 -36.78 -25.11
CA SER A 218 -0.65 -38.19 -25.48
C SER A 218 0.52 -38.66 -26.36
N HIS A 219 1.31 -37.75 -26.93
CA HIS A 219 2.43 -38.09 -27.79
C HIS A 219 3.56 -38.82 -27.02
N PRO A 220 4.06 -39.98 -27.52
CA PRO A 220 5.04 -40.81 -26.81
C PRO A 220 6.42 -40.13 -26.64
N GLU A 221 6.79 -39.25 -27.58
CA GLU A 221 8.07 -38.52 -27.54
C GLU A 221 8.00 -37.20 -26.73
N SER A 222 6.85 -36.87 -26.14
CA SER A 222 6.73 -35.64 -25.35
C SER A 222 7.45 -35.78 -24.01
N SER A 223 8.47 -34.96 -23.79
CA SER A 223 9.13 -34.91 -22.50
C SER A 223 8.21 -34.39 -21.40
N ILE A 224 8.51 -34.77 -20.16
CA ILE A 224 7.78 -34.32 -18.97
C ILE A 224 7.72 -32.79 -18.87
N VAL A 225 8.77 -32.09 -19.32
CA VAL A 225 8.81 -30.62 -19.28
C VAL A 225 7.77 -30.01 -20.24
N VAL A 226 7.66 -30.60 -21.43
CA VAL A 226 6.64 -30.24 -22.43
C VAL A 226 5.24 -30.55 -21.91
N GLN A 227 5.01 -31.75 -21.37
CA GLN A 227 3.72 -32.13 -20.77
C GLN A 227 3.28 -31.15 -19.67
N ASN A 228 4.19 -30.77 -18.76
CA ASN A 228 3.90 -29.80 -17.70
C ASN A 228 3.57 -28.40 -18.24
N ALA A 229 4.27 -27.98 -19.30
CA ALA A 229 3.98 -26.72 -19.99
C ALA A 229 2.62 -26.74 -20.68
N THR A 230 2.28 -27.87 -21.31
CA THR A 230 0.99 -28.11 -21.96
C THR A 230 -0.14 -28.07 -20.94
N MET A 231 -0.05 -28.80 -19.82
CA MET A 231 -1.06 -28.75 -18.75
C MET A 231 -1.26 -27.34 -18.18
N ALA A 232 -0.17 -26.60 -17.96
CA ALA A 232 -0.25 -25.23 -17.47
C ALA A 232 -0.93 -24.28 -18.48
N THR A 233 -0.68 -24.50 -19.77
CA THR A 233 -1.30 -23.73 -20.87
C THR A 233 -2.76 -24.11 -21.04
N TRP A 234 -3.08 -25.41 -20.99
CA TRP A 234 -4.45 -25.92 -21.04
C TRP A 234 -5.29 -25.33 -19.90
N LYS A 235 -4.73 -25.30 -18.68
CA LYS A 235 -5.35 -24.66 -17.52
C LYS A 235 -5.62 -23.17 -17.74
N ALA A 236 -4.76 -22.46 -18.48
CA ALA A 236 -4.92 -21.03 -18.71
C ALA A 236 -6.05 -20.74 -19.71
N ILE A 237 -6.18 -21.54 -20.78
CA ILE A 237 -7.21 -21.36 -21.81
C ILE A 237 -8.62 -21.76 -21.33
N ILE A 238 -8.73 -22.75 -20.44
CA ILE A 238 -10.02 -23.18 -19.85
C ILE A 238 -10.67 -22.05 -19.02
N GLN A 239 -9.92 -21.10 -18.47
CA GLN A 239 -10.46 -20.12 -17.52
C GLN A 239 -11.44 -19.09 -18.10
N GLN A 240 -11.51 -18.92 -19.42
CA GLN A 240 -12.26 -17.81 -20.03
C GLN A 240 -13.54 -18.23 -20.76
N HIS A 241 -13.60 -19.43 -21.35
CA HIS A 241 -14.73 -19.79 -22.23
C HIS A 241 -15.16 -21.27 -22.25
N ASN A 242 -14.39 -22.20 -21.68
CA ASN A 242 -14.66 -23.64 -21.78
C ASN A 242 -14.60 -24.32 -20.40
N THR A 243 -15.41 -25.34 -20.18
CA THR A 243 -15.25 -26.27 -19.06
C THR A 243 -14.35 -27.43 -19.48
N LEU A 244 -13.57 -27.98 -18.55
CA LEU A 244 -12.85 -29.22 -18.81
C LEU A 244 -13.89 -30.33 -18.99
N ARG A 245 -13.91 -31.01 -20.14
CA ARG A 245 -14.85 -32.12 -20.38
C ARG A 245 -14.55 -33.28 -19.44
N LEU A 246 -15.55 -34.09 -19.12
CA LEU A 246 -15.40 -35.26 -18.24
C LEU A 246 -14.30 -36.20 -18.74
N GLU A 247 -14.32 -36.54 -20.03
CA GLU A 247 -13.31 -37.39 -20.67
C GLU A 247 -11.88 -36.85 -20.49
N ASP A 248 -11.74 -35.52 -20.57
CA ASP A 248 -10.45 -34.85 -20.42
C ASP A 248 -10.04 -34.76 -18.94
N ALA A 249 -11.00 -34.63 -18.02
CA ALA A 249 -10.75 -34.76 -16.59
C ALA A 249 -10.33 -36.19 -16.22
N ALA A 250 -11.00 -37.20 -16.78
CA ALA A 250 -10.65 -38.61 -16.64
C ALA A 250 -9.24 -38.88 -17.19
N PHE A 251 -8.91 -38.35 -18.37
CA PHE A 251 -7.58 -38.42 -18.96
C PHE A 251 -6.51 -37.77 -18.07
N VAL A 252 -6.73 -36.52 -17.62
CA VAL A 252 -5.76 -35.80 -16.77
C VAL A 252 -5.60 -36.49 -15.41
N SER A 253 -6.65 -37.14 -14.89
CA SER A 253 -6.59 -37.86 -13.61
C SER A 253 -5.60 -39.04 -13.61
N CYS A 254 -5.32 -39.64 -14.78
CA CYS A 254 -4.29 -40.67 -14.91
C CYS A 254 -2.89 -40.16 -14.48
N TYR A 255 -2.62 -38.86 -14.65
CA TYR A 255 -1.33 -38.25 -14.30
C TYR A 255 -1.19 -37.91 -12.81
N ILE A 256 -2.24 -38.08 -12.00
CA ILE A 256 -2.17 -37.88 -10.54
C ILE A 256 -1.24 -38.90 -9.90
N GLN A 257 -1.16 -40.12 -10.44
CA GLN A 257 -0.30 -41.19 -9.91
C GLN A 257 1.13 -41.18 -10.50
N HIS A 258 1.46 -40.18 -11.33
CA HIS A 258 2.76 -40.08 -11.98
C HIS A 258 3.91 -39.96 -10.97
N GLU A 259 5.07 -40.59 -11.21
CA GLU A 259 6.20 -40.63 -10.27
C GLU A 259 6.78 -39.24 -9.94
N LEU A 260 6.80 -38.34 -10.93
CA LEU A 260 7.30 -36.98 -10.78
C LEU A 260 6.27 -36.01 -10.18
N ALA A 261 6.65 -35.36 -9.07
CA ALA A 261 5.80 -34.43 -8.34
C ALA A 261 5.36 -33.20 -9.17
N SER A 262 6.21 -32.71 -10.08
CA SER A 262 5.87 -31.59 -10.96
C SER A 262 4.69 -31.90 -11.88
N THR A 263 4.61 -33.13 -12.38
CA THR A 263 3.52 -33.61 -13.24
C THR A 263 2.23 -33.77 -12.45
N ARG A 264 2.30 -34.37 -11.25
CA ARG A 264 1.16 -34.46 -10.34
C ARG A 264 0.59 -33.07 -10.02
N ARG A 265 1.47 -32.10 -9.69
CA ARG A 265 1.06 -30.70 -9.43
C ARG A 265 0.34 -30.09 -10.63
N ALA A 266 0.88 -30.27 -11.83
CA ALA A 266 0.29 -29.70 -13.05
C ALA A 266 -1.08 -30.32 -13.35
N ALA A 267 -1.20 -31.65 -13.24
CA ALA A 267 -2.45 -32.38 -13.44
C ALA A 267 -3.53 -31.97 -12.43
N LEU A 268 -3.20 -31.97 -11.13
CA LEU A 268 -4.13 -31.54 -10.07
C LEU A 268 -4.50 -30.06 -10.20
N ALA A 269 -3.57 -29.21 -10.65
CA ALA A 269 -3.83 -27.80 -10.87
C ALA A 269 -4.80 -27.56 -12.04
N LEU A 270 -4.78 -28.43 -13.05
CA LEU A 270 -5.71 -28.45 -14.19
C LEU A 270 -7.08 -29.00 -13.76
N LEU A 271 -7.11 -30.14 -13.06
CA LEU A 271 -8.34 -30.74 -12.50
C LEU A 271 -9.05 -29.81 -11.51
N TYR A 272 -8.32 -28.97 -10.78
CA TYR A 272 -8.92 -27.95 -9.92
C TYR A 272 -9.80 -26.94 -10.68
N LYS A 273 -9.73 -26.87 -12.01
CA LYS A 273 -10.63 -26.07 -12.84
C LYS A 273 -11.87 -26.83 -13.32
N TRP A 274 -11.91 -28.15 -13.17
CA TRP A 274 -13.07 -28.95 -13.47
C TRP A 274 -14.17 -28.73 -12.43
N ASN A 275 -15.41 -28.66 -12.91
CA ASN A 275 -16.62 -28.53 -12.11
C ASN A 275 -17.59 -29.64 -12.55
N PRO A 276 -17.81 -30.68 -11.71
CA PRO A 276 -18.62 -31.83 -12.10
C PRO A 276 -20.10 -31.47 -12.40
N ALA A 277 -20.64 -30.42 -11.77
CA ALA A 277 -22.05 -30.00 -11.91
C ALA A 277 -22.42 -29.55 -13.33
N ASP A 278 -21.44 -29.19 -14.16
CA ASP A 278 -21.72 -28.72 -15.51
C ASP A 278 -22.05 -29.88 -16.48
N GLN A 279 -21.94 -31.16 -16.05
CA GLN A 279 -21.95 -32.34 -16.93
C GLN A 279 -22.86 -33.50 -16.47
N SER A 280 -23.66 -33.33 -15.42
CA SER A 280 -24.26 -34.43 -14.65
C SER A 280 -25.63 -34.96 -15.13
N SER A 281 -25.95 -34.93 -16.43
CA SER A 281 -27.28 -35.41 -16.92
C SER A 281 -27.30 -36.85 -17.44
N ASP A 282 -26.16 -37.48 -17.73
CA ASP A 282 -26.10 -38.82 -18.34
C ASP A 282 -25.60 -39.88 -17.35
N ILE A 283 -26.26 -41.03 -17.28
CA ILE A 283 -25.94 -42.14 -16.35
C ILE A 283 -24.51 -42.69 -16.56
N SER A 284 -23.96 -42.61 -17.77
CA SER A 284 -22.56 -43.05 -18.04
C SER A 284 -21.50 -42.12 -17.43
N VAL A 285 -21.90 -40.95 -16.92
CA VAL A 285 -21.00 -39.97 -16.29
C VAL A 285 -20.61 -40.40 -14.88
N GLU A 286 -21.46 -41.17 -14.19
CA GLU A 286 -21.22 -41.57 -12.79
C GLU A 286 -19.97 -42.44 -12.65
N ASP A 287 -19.77 -43.43 -13.54
CA ASP A 287 -18.62 -44.35 -13.49
C ASP A 287 -17.26 -43.64 -13.67
N GLU A 288 -17.18 -42.64 -14.56
CA GLU A 288 -15.94 -41.88 -14.80
C GLU A 288 -15.65 -40.92 -13.64
N VAL A 289 -16.68 -40.29 -13.07
CA VAL A 289 -16.55 -39.42 -11.89
C VAL A 289 -16.07 -40.24 -10.67
N ASP A 290 -16.62 -41.43 -10.46
CA ASP A 290 -16.19 -42.35 -9.41
C ASP A 290 -14.75 -42.82 -9.62
N THR A 291 -14.36 -43.10 -10.87
CA THR A 291 -12.97 -43.43 -11.19
C THR A 291 -12.00 -42.30 -10.85
N ILE A 292 -12.38 -41.04 -11.13
CA ILE A 292 -11.57 -39.86 -10.75
C ILE A 292 -11.51 -39.72 -9.23
N ARG A 293 -12.66 -39.91 -8.55
CA ARG A 293 -12.78 -39.90 -7.09
C ARG A 293 -11.83 -40.90 -6.44
N ASP A 294 -11.86 -42.16 -6.87
CA ASP A 294 -11.03 -43.24 -6.35
C ASP A 294 -9.52 -42.97 -6.53
N ARG A 295 -9.14 -42.42 -7.69
CA ARG A 295 -7.74 -42.02 -7.95
C ARG A 295 -7.29 -40.90 -7.00
N LEU A 296 -8.15 -39.91 -6.74
CA LEU A 296 -7.86 -38.82 -5.81
C LEU A 296 -7.74 -39.34 -4.36
N VAL A 297 -8.66 -40.19 -3.92
CA VAL A 297 -8.64 -40.81 -2.59
C VAL A 297 -7.37 -41.65 -2.40
N SER A 298 -7.07 -42.53 -3.35
CA SER A 298 -5.86 -43.36 -3.35
C SER A 298 -4.60 -42.51 -3.30
N PHE A 299 -4.52 -41.45 -4.11
CA PHE A 299 -3.40 -40.52 -4.12
C PHE A 299 -3.21 -39.83 -2.77
N VAL A 300 -4.29 -39.28 -2.17
CA VAL A 300 -4.20 -38.60 -0.88
C VAL A 300 -3.77 -39.57 0.22
N ARG A 301 -4.32 -40.80 0.25
CA ARG A 301 -3.91 -41.83 1.21
C ARG A 301 -2.44 -42.22 1.04
N GLN A 302 -1.95 -42.33 -0.19
CA GLN A 302 -0.55 -42.63 -0.49
C GLN A 302 0.40 -41.51 -0.05
N GLU A 303 0.07 -40.24 -0.32
CA GLU A 303 0.90 -39.09 0.09
C GLU A 303 0.86 -38.87 1.61
N TYR A 304 -0.28 -39.18 2.26
CA TYR A 304 -0.43 -39.14 3.71
C TYR A 304 0.51 -40.12 4.44
N GLY A 305 0.76 -41.30 3.86
CA GLY A 305 1.65 -42.32 4.44
C GLY A 305 3.15 -42.03 4.36
N LYS A 306 3.57 -40.95 3.68
CA LYS A 306 4.99 -40.61 3.50
C LYS A 306 5.58 -39.93 4.73
N VAL A 307 6.89 -40.13 4.95
CA VAL A 307 7.63 -39.53 6.07
C VAL A 307 7.49 -37.99 6.07
N ALA A 308 7.22 -37.43 7.24
CA ALA A 308 7.06 -36.00 7.48
C ALA A 308 8.22 -35.19 6.86
N GLY A 309 7.93 -34.47 5.78
CA GLY A 309 8.89 -33.62 5.07
C GLY A 309 8.96 -33.87 3.56
N SER A 310 8.57 -35.04 3.08
CA SER A 310 8.49 -35.35 1.63
C SER A 310 7.10 -35.14 1.03
N THR A 311 6.08 -34.95 1.88
CA THR A 311 4.68 -34.77 1.49
C THR A 311 4.48 -33.48 0.71
N ASP A 312 3.91 -33.58 -0.49
CA ASP A 312 3.57 -32.43 -1.31
C ASP A 312 2.22 -31.82 -0.90
N ILE A 313 2.26 -30.96 0.11
CA ILE A 313 1.07 -30.34 0.71
C ILE A 313 0.21 -29.61 -0.33
N TYR A 314 0.84 -29.02 -1.35
CA TYR A 314 0.13 -28.32 -2.40
C TYR A 314 -0.73 -29.27 -3.24
N CYS A 315 -0.20 -30.45 -3.58
CA CYS A 315 -0.94 -31.50 -4.27
C CYS A 315 -2.11 -32.01 -3.42
N ILE A 316 -1.88 -32.32 -2.15
CA ILE A 316 -2.94 -32.80 -1.24
C ILE A 316 -4.08 -31.78 -1.18
N ARG A 317 -3.73 -30.48 -1.06
CA ARG A 317 -4.73 -29.41 -1.02
C ARG A 317 -5.56 -29.34 -2.31
N LEU A 318 -4.94 -29.44 -3.48
CA LEU A 318 -5.66 -29.41 -4.75
C LEU A 318 -6.53 -30.66 -4.92
N ALA A 319 -5.99 -31.84 -4.61
CA ALA A 319 -6.70 -33.11 -4.71
C ALA A 319 -7.95 -33.13 -3.84
N LEU A 320 -7.82 -32.79 -2.55
CA LEU A 320 -8.96 -32.77 -1.64
C LEU A 320 -9.99 -31.69 -1.98
N ALA A 321 -9.57 -30.57 -2.56
CA ALA A 321 -10.52 -29.56 -3.01
C ALA A 321 -11.30 -29.97 -4.27
N VAL A 322 -10.70 -30.77 -5.17
CA VAL A 322 -11.41 -31.40 -6.29
C VAL A 322 -12.37 -32.46 -5.75
N LEU A 323 -11.89 -33.34 -4.87
CA LEU A 323 -12.69 -34.39 -4.24
C LEU A 323 -13.92 -33.83 -3.52
N ALA A 324 -13.75 -32.74 -2.75
CA ALA A 324 -14.85 -32.08 -2.05
C ALA A 324 -15.92 -31.53 -2.99
N ARG A 325 -15.58 -31.12 -4.23
CA ARG A 325 -16.57 -30.68 -5.22
C ARG A 325 -17.33 -31.86 -5.82
N ILE A 326 -16.63 -32.95 -6.11
CA ILE A 326 -17.25 -34.20 -6.57
C ILE A 326 -18.27 -34.67 -5.53
N GLU A 327 -17.86 -34.75 -4.26
CA GLU A 327 -18.72 -35.25 -3.19
C GLU A 327 -19.89 -34.30 -2.86
N ALA A 328 -19.68 -32.98 -2.94
CA ALA A 328 -20.76 -32.00 -2.74
C ALA A 328 -21.85 -32.07 -3.83
N GLN A 329 -21.52 -32.57 -5.02
CA GLN A 329 -22.44 -32.60 -6.18
C GLN A 329 -23.06 -33.99 -6.41
N GLY A 330 -22.31 -35.07 -6.17
CA GLY A 330 -22.77 -36.44 -6.40
C GLY A 330 -23.79 -36.97 -5.38
N GLY A 331 -24.13 -36.20 -4.34
CA GLY A 331 -25.15 -36.60 -3.36
C GLY A 331 -24.82 -37.90 -2.62
N TYR A 332 -23.53 -38.24 -2.48
CA TYR A 332 -23.08 -39.48 -1.85
C TYR A 332 -23.62 -39.57 -0.41
N PRO A 333 -24.34 -40.65 -0.05
CA PRO A 333 -24.88 -40.81 1.28
C PRO A 333 -23.76 -41.14 2.28
N GLY A 334 -23.51 -40.27 3.25
CA GLY A 334 -22.56 -40.51 4.34
C GLY A 334 -21.68 -39.31 4.66
N THR A 335 -20.68 -39.54 5.53
CA THR A 335 -19.59 -38.59 5.75
C THR A 335 -18.75 -38.50 4.48
N PRO A 336 -18.57 -37.30 3.88
CA PRO A 336 -17.72 -37.12 2.71
C PRO A 336 -16.30 -37.61 3.01
N GLU A 337 -15.76 -38.52 2.20
CA GLU A 337 -14.41 -39.04 2.40
C GLU A 337 -13.36 -37.92 2.33
N CYS A 338 -13.64 -36.84 1.59
CA CYS A 338 -12.79 -35.65 1.56
C CYS A 338 -12.64 -34.99 2.94
N TRP A 339 -13.69 -35.00 3.76
CA TRP A 339 -13.67 -34.44 5.11
C TRP A 339 -12.84 -35.33 6.03
N GLU A 340 -13.09 -36.63 6.01
CA GLU A 340 -12.34 -37.60 6.82
C GLU A 340 -10.83 -37.54 6.54
N LEU A 341 -10.44 -37.45 5.26
CA LEU A 341 -9.05 -37.31 4.86
C LEU A 341 -8.44 -35.98 5.31
N ALA A 342 -9.21 -34.88 5.24
CA ALA A 342 -8.74 -33.57 5.69
C ALA A 342 -8.59 -33.47 7.21
N GLU A 343 -9.52 -34.08 7.94
CA GLU A 343 -9.47 -34.20 9.40
C GLU A 343 -8.32 -35.10 9.84
N ALA A 344 -8.12 -36.25 9.19
CA ALA A 344 -7.00 -37.14 9.44
C ALA A 344 -5.65 -36.43 9.18
N TYR A 345 -5.53 -35.71 8.06
CA TYR A 345 -4.34 -34.92 7.74
C TYR A 345 -4.07 -33.81 8.77
N SER A 346 -5.11 -33.08 9.16
CA SER A 346 -5.00 -32.03 10.17
C SER A 346 -4.62 -32.60 11.54
N SER A 347 -5.19 -33.74 11.91
CA SER A 347 -4.90 -34.45 13.16
C SER A 347 -3.48 -35.00 13.19
N TRP A 348 -3.01 -35.57 12.08
CA TRP A 348 -1.62 -36.02 11.93
C TRP A 348 -0.62 -34.86 12.02
N ALA A 349 -0.88 -33.76 11.31
CA ALA A 349 -0.03 -32.57 11.37
C ALA A 349 0.01 -31.99 12.79
N LEU A 350 -1.13 -32.02 13.50
CA LEU A 350 -1.24 -31.62 14.90
C LEU A 350 -0.44 -32.56 15.81
N GLN A 351 -0.55 -33.88 15.64
CA GLN A 351 0.19 -34.87 16.42
C GLN A 351 1.70 -34.74 16.24
N ILE A 352 2.17 -34.51 15.02
CA ILE A 352 3.60 -34.28 14.74
C ILE A 352 4.09 -33.03 15.47
N CYS A 353 3.33 -31.92 15.38
CA CYS A 353 3.70 -30.69 16.05
C CYS A 353 3.69 -30.87 17.58
N CYS A 354 2.63 -31.45 18.15
CA CYS A 354 2.50 -31.67 19.59
C CYS A 354 3.54 -32.64 20.15
N GLY A 355 3.87 -33.73 19.43
CA GLY A 355 4.87 -34.71 19.83
C GLY A 355 6.30 -34.17 19.86
N LEU A 356 6.55 -33.06 19.16
CA LEU A 356 7.82 -32.33 19.22
C LEU A 356 7.81 -31.24 20.27
N VAL A 357 6.67 -30.57 20.50
CA VAL A 357 6.51 -29.65 21.63
C VAL A 357 6.71 -30.38 22.96
N SER A 358 6.19 -31.60 23.12
CA SER A 358 6.40 -32.40 24.34
C SER A 358 7.86 -32.84 24.52
N LYS A 359 8.55 -33.21 23.43
CA LYS A 359 10.00 -33.52 23.45
C LYS A 359 10.87 -32.27 23.63
N GLN A 360 10.43 -31.10 23.17
CA GLN A 360 11.12 -29.84 23.41
C GLN A 360 10.91 -29.33 24.82
N ALA A 361 9.73 -29.50 25.42
CA ALA A 361 9.50 -29.15 26.82
C ALA A 361 10.48 -29.89 27.74
N SER A 362 10.71 -31.19 27.50
CA SER A 362 11.72 -31.94 28.27
C SER A 362 13.17 -31.50 27.99
N VAL A 363 13.50 -31.09 26.76
CA VAL A 363 14.84 -30.56 26.42
C VAL A 363 15.04 -29.13 26.94
N LEU A 364 14.00 -28.29 26.98
CA LEU A 364 14.03 -26.94 27.55
C LEU A 364 14.10 -26.99 29.07
N ASP A 365 13.35 -27.90 29.72
CA ASP A 365 13.49 -28.18 31.14
C ASP A 365 14.91 -28.67 31.44
N PHE A 366 15.47 -29.55 30.61
CA PHE A 366 16.87 -29.98 30.72
C PHE A 366 17.87 -28.82 30.54
N MET A 367 17.70 -27.98 29.50
CA MET A 367 18.59 -26.84 29.25
C MET A 367 18.47 -25.74 30.31
N GLN A 368 17.27 -25.48 30.84
CA GLN A 368 17.08 -24.53 31.94
C GLN A 368 17.68 -25.08 33.23
N THR A 369 17.58 -26.39 33.48
CA THR A 369 18.23 -27.06 34.63
C THR A 369 19.76 -27.02 34.52
N GLU A 370 20.32 -27.21 33.31
CA GLU A 370 21.77 -27.10 33.09
C GLU A 370 22.28 -25.65 33.09
N LEU A 371 21.52 -24.68 32.56
CA LEU A 371 21.89 -23.25 32.63
C LEU A 371 21.81 -22.70 34.05
N SER A 372 20.85 -23.17 34.86
CA SER A 372 20.75 -22.80 36.28
C SER A 372 21.83 -23.45 37.14
N LYS A 373 22.27 -24.68 36.81
CA LYS A 373 23.47 -25.29 37.41
C LYS A 373 24.75 -24.59 36.99
N SER A 374 24.91 -24.29 35.69
CA SER A 374 26.08 -23.58 35.16
C SER A 374 26.20 -22.14 35.68
N ALA A 375 25.09 -21.46 35.98
CA ALA A 375 25.10 -20.15 36.60
C ALA A 375 25.44 -20.17 38.11
N MET A 376 25.39 -21.33 38.75
CA MET A 376 25.90 -21.52 40.12
C MET A 376 27.37 -21.94 40.17
N ASP A 377 27.91 -22.52 39.10
CA ASP A 377 29.32 -22.95 39.03
C ASP A 377 30.25 -21.94 38.32
N SER A 378 29.76 -20.80 37.86
CA SER A 378 30.54 -19.84 37.04
C SER A 378 31.42 -18.85 37.82
N ASP A 379 32.07 -19.29 38.90
CA ASP A 379 33.12 -18.49 39.57
C ASP A 379 34.55 -18.98 39.29
N GLN A 380 34.75 -20.08 38.55
CA GLN A 380 36.11 -20.53 38.19
C GLN A 380 36.24 -21.10 36.77
N SER A 381 37.15 -20.49 36.01
CA SER A 381 37.80 -20.91 34.75
C SER A 381 37.10 -20.58 33.41
N ASP A 382 37.74 -19.64 32.69
CA ASP A 382 37.57 -19.38 31.26
C ASP A 382 38.08 -20.58 30.44
N ASP A 383 37.18 -21.44 29.93
CA ASP A 383 37.52 -22.34 28.83
C ASP A 383 36.56 -22.17 27.65
N SER A 384 37.14 -21.74 26.52
CA SER A 384 36.45 -21.27 25.32
C SER A 384 35.97 -22.40 24.40
N SER A 385 36.14 -23.67 24.80
CA SER A 385 35.87 -24.87 23.98
C SER A 385 34.38 -25.30 23.95
N THR A 386 33.54 -24.86 24.89
CA THR A 386 32.11 -25.23 24.97
C THR A 386 31.18 -24.45 24.03
N ARG A 387 31.63 -23.35 23.42
CA ARG A 387 30.80 -22.57 22.47
C ARG A 387 30.60 -23.22 21.10
N VAL A 388 31.36 -24.27 20.76
CA VAL A 388 31.28 -24.91 19.42
C VAL A 388 30.11 -25.91 19.29
N LYS A 389 29.54 -26.44 20.39
CA LYS A 389 28.41 -27.40 20.33
C LYS A 389 27.01 -26.78 20.13
N VAL A 390 26.88 -25.45 20.15
CA VAL A 390 25.57 -24.77 19.97
C VAL A 390 25.19 -24.61 18.49
N ARG A 391 26.13 -24.82 17.56
CA ARG A 391 25.91 -24.65 16.11
C ARG A 391 25.08 -25.77 15.44
N ASP A 392 24.91 -26.93 16.07
CA ASP A 392 24.04 -28.00 15.55
C ASP A 392 22.53 -27.72 15.73
N SER A 393 22.17 -26.62 16.39
CA SER A 393 20.77 -26.19 16.59
C SER A 393 20.08 -25.61 15.33
N VAL A 394 20.85 -25.28 14.28
CA VAL A 394 20.31 -24.71 13.03
C VAL A 394 19.41 -25.71 12.29
N GLY A 395 19.77 -27.00 12.29
CA GLY A 395 18.96 -28.05 11.64
C GLY A 395 17.64 -28.36 12.35
N LEU A 396 17.49 -28.00 13.63
CA LEU A 396 16.26 -28.19 14.39
C LEU A 396 15.21 -27.12 14.04
N SER A 397 15.65 -25.88 13.78
CA SER A 397 14.78 -24.76 13.42
C SER A 397 14.09 -24.99 12.07
N ASP A 398 14.85 -25.42 11.06
CA ASP A 398 14.32 -25.69 9.71
C ASP A 398 13.29 -26.83 9.69
N ARG A 399 13.49 -27.85 10.53
CA ARG A 399 12.55 -28.98 10.68
C ARG A 399 11.22 -28.55 11.31
N LEU A 400 11.27 -27.71 12.35
CA LEU A 400 10.08 -27.18 13.00
C LEU A 400 9.29 -26.28 12.06
N ASP A 401 9.97 -25.44 11.29
CA ASP A 401 9.34 -24.58 10.27
C ASP A 401 8.54 -25.38 9.24
N GLY A 402 9.11 -26.50 8.76
CA GLY A 402 8.43 -27.41 7.83
C GLY A 402 7.13 -27.98 8.40
N GLN A 403 7.12 -28.36 9.67
CA GLN A 403 5.96 -28.95 10.34
C GLN A 403 4.90 -27.92 10.70
N TYR A 404 5.29 -26.71 11.11
CA TYR A 404 4.34 -25.60 11.28
C TYR A 404 3.65 -25.24 9.97
N ARG A 405 4.38 -25.27 8.85
CA ARG A 405 3.77 -25.08 7.52
C ARG A 405 2.78 -26.20 7.19
N GLN A 406 3.07 -27.44 7.56
CA GLN A 406 2.14 -28.57 7.41
C GLN A 406 0.87 -28.40 8.23
N LEU A 407 1.00 -28.06 9.51
CA LEU A 407 -0.14 -27.80 10.41
C LEU A 407 -1.03 -26.69 9.86
N VAL A 408 -0.45 -25.51 9.59
CA VAL A 408 -1.20 -24.38 9.03
C VAL A 408 -1.88 -24.75 7.71
N SER A 409 -1.18 -25.48 6.84
CA SER A 409 -1.76 -25.88 5.55
C SER A 409 -2.89 -26.89 5.72
N GLY A 410 -2.78 -27.81 6.67
CA GLY A 410 -3.86 -28.76 7.00
C GLY A 410 -5.09 -28.04 7.54
N THR A 411 -4.91 -27.08 8.43
CA THR A 411 -6.00 -26.26 8.95
C THR A 411 -6.65 -25.41 7.86
N LEU A 412 -5.86 -24.77 6.99
CA LEU A 412 -6.40 -24.03 5.84
C LEU A 412 -7.12 -24.94 4.84
N LEU A 413 -6.69 -26.20 4.73
CA LEU A 413 -7.36 -27.20 3.91
C LEU A 413 -8.72 -27.58 4.48
N ALA A 414 -8.79 -27.91 5.78
CA ALA A 414 -10.05 -28.21 6.47
C ALA A 414 -11.06 -27.06 6.36
N THR A 415 -10.63 -25.81 6.61
CA THR A 415 -11.50 -24.63 6.42
C THR A 415 -11.96 -24.43 4.97
N GLY A 416 -11.11 -24.78 3.99
CA GLY A 416 -11.45 -24.73 2.57
C GLY A 416 -12.49 -25.77 2.18
N ILE A 417 -12.37 -27.01 2.68
CA ILE A 417 -13.30 -28.11 2.41
C ILE A 417 -14.63 -27.86 3.12
N ALA A 418 -14.62 -27.46 4.39
CA ALA A 418 -15.84 -27.08 5.11
C ALA A 418 -16.62 -25.97 4.37
N LYS A 419 -15.91 -25.01 3.78
CA LYS A 419 -16.52 -23.96 2.94
C LYS A 419 -17.12 -24.50 1.63
N ILE A 420 -16.51 -25.50 1.01
CA ILE A 420 -17.03 -26.12 -0.23
C ILE A 420 -18.28 -26.96 0.09
N LEU A 421 -18.23 -27.76 1.16
CA LEU A 421 -19.34 -28.60 1.61
C LEU A 421 -20.50 -27.75 2.15
N ASN A 422 -20.20 -26.62 2.79
CA ASN A 422 -21.16 -25.64 3.32
C ASN A 422 -22.23 -26.23 4.27
N GLN A 423 -21.90 -27.31 4.98
CA GLN A 423 -22.75 -27.90 6.02
C GLN A 423 -22.29 -27.46 7.41
N LYS A 424 -23.25 -27.22 8.30
CA LYS A 424 -23.01 -26.65 9.65
C LYS A 424 -22.03 -27.48 10.47
N ASP A 425 -22.13 -28.81 10.41
CA ASP A 425 -21.32 -29.73 11.20
C ASP A 425 -19.82 -29.65 10.82
N TYR A 426 -19.51 -29.61 9.53
CA TYR A 426 -18.13 -29.45 9.05
C TYR A 426 -17.57 -28.05 9.32
N ILE A 427 -18.41 -27.01 9.26
CA ILE A 427 -18.00 -25.65 9.64
C ILE A 427 -17.61 -25.61 11.12
N GLN A 428 -18.38 -26.27 12.00
CA GLN A 428 -18.06 -26.35 13.42
C GLN A 428 -16.78 -27.16 13.66
N ALA A 429 -16.66 -28.35 13.06
CA ALA A 429 -15.49 -29.20 13.21
C ALA A 429 -14.21 -28.53 12.65
N ALA A 430 -14.30 -27.79 11.54
CA ALA A 430 -13.19 -26.96 11.03
C ALA A 430 -12.82 -25.86 12.02
N SER A 431 -13.79 -25.20 12.65
CA SER A 431 -13.56 -24.21 13.70
C SER A 431 -12.78 -24.81 14.88
N ASP A 432 -13.11 -26.04 15.29
CA ASP A 432 -12.42 -26.74 16.37
C ASP A 432 -10.98 -27.13 15.98
N ILE A 433 -10.73 -27.48 14.72
CA ILE A 433 -9.37 -27.69 14.17
C ILE A 433 -8.59 -26.37 14.21
N VAL A 434 -9.22 -25.25 13.82
CA VAL A 434 -8.60 -23.92 13.89
C VAL A 434 -8.23 -23.58 15.34
N ALA A 435 -9.15 -23.75 16.29
CA ALA A 435 -8.90 -23.49 17.70
C ALA A 435 -7.74 -24.34 18.25
N ARG A 436 -7.71 -25.65 17.96
CA ARG A 436 -6.59 -26.54 18.32
C ARG A 436 -5.26 -26.06 17.72
N THR A 437 -5.27 -25.60 16.47
CA THR A 437 -4.09 -25.08 15.78
C THR A 437 -3.59 -23.80 16.43
N TRP A 438 -4.50 -22.89 16.79
CA TRP A 438 -4.16 -21.64 17.48
C TRP A 438 -3.48 -21.93 18.82
N ARG A 439 -3.97 -22.91 19.58
CA ARG A 439 -3.38 -23.37 20.85
C ARG A 439 -1.96 -23.93 20.71
N VAL A 440 -1.66 -24.59 19.59
CA VAL A 440 -0.30 -25.08 19.30
C VAL A 440 0.61 -23.94 18.87
N ILE A 441 0.11 -22.98 18.08
CA ILE A 441 0.86 -21.80 17.65
C ILE A 441 1.20 -20.97 18.90
N SER A 442 0.19 -20.42 19.58
CA SER A 442 0.02 -20.69 21.01
C SER A 442 1.25 -20.85 21.90
N GLY A 443 1.40 -22.09 22.37
CA GLY A 443 2.43 -22.51 23.32
C GLY A 443 3.82 -22.77 22.73
N GLY A 444 3.98 -22.88 21.40
CA GLY A 444 5.26 -23.25 20.78
C GLY A 444 6.10 -22.10 20.18
N TYR A 445 5.54 -20.89 20.03
CA TYR A 445 6.07 -19.85 19.14
C TYR A 445 7.23 -18.98 19.66
N LEU A 446 8.04 -19.48 20.60
CA LEU A 446 9.04 -18.67 21.30
C LEU A 446 10.32 -18.36 20.49
N ARG A 447 10.58 -19.01 19.35
CA ARG A 447 11.91 -18.91 18.67
C ARG A 447 11.95 -18.87 17.14
N ILE A 448 10.83 -18.90 16.43
CA ILE A 448 10.86 -18.96 14.96
C ILE A 448 10.75 -17.54 14.37
N ASP A 449 11.74 -17.13 13.58
CA ASP A 449 11.82 -15.82 12.90
C ASP A 449 10.71 -15.58 11.85
N ASN A 450 9.87 -16.58 11.56
CA ASN A 450 8.77 -16.53 10.58
C ASN A 450 7.44 -15.98 11.13
N GLY A 451 7.48 -14.99 12.03
CA GLY A 451 6.28 -14.33 12.59
C GLY A 451 5.29 -13.81 11.54
N GLY A 452 5.76 -13.53 10.32
CA GLY A 452 4.91 -13.16 9.19
C GLY A 452 3.92 -14.25 8.74
N TYR A 453 4.30 -15.53 8.81
CA TYR A 453 3.43 -16.63 8.36
C TYR A 453 2.30 -16.90 9.35
N ALA A 454 2.61 -16.99 10.65
CA ALA A 454 1.58 -17.08 11.70
C ALA A 454 0.65 -15.87 11.68
N LYS A 455 1.20 -14.65 11.51
CA LYS A 455 0.39 -13.43 11.38
C LYS A 455 -0.60 -13.51 10.22
N ARG A 456 -0.18 -14.05 9.06
CA ARG A 456 -1.06 -14.24 7.90
C ARG A 456 -2.12 -15.32 8.17
N PHE A 457 -1.71 -16.44 8.76
CA PHE A 457 -2.61 -17.54 9.10
C PHE A 457 -3.72 -17.10 10.06
N LEU A 458 -3.36 -16.52 11.21
CA LEU A 458 -4.31 -16.05 12.23
C LEU A 458 -5.31 -15.05 11.63
N LYS A 459 -4.84 -14.12 10.78
CA LYS A 459 -5.74 -13.18 10.09
C LYS A 459 -6.69 -13.86 9.11
N VAL A 460 -6.21 -14.86 8.36
CA VAL A 460 -7.03 -15.59 7.38
C VAL A 460 -8.09 -16.43 8.09
N THR A 461 -7.71 -17.19 9.13
CA THR A 461 -8.64 -18.04 9.85
C THR A 461 -9.62 -17.23 10.70
N TRP A 462 -9.20 -16.10 11.27
CA TRP A 462 -10.12 -15.17 11.94
C TRP A 462 -11.20 -14.66 11.00
N ARG A 463 -10.81 -14.17 9.80
CA ARG A 463 -11.78 -13.72 8.78
C ARG A 463 -12.70 -14.84 8.33
N TRP A 464 -12.19 -16.06 8.19
CA TRP A 464 -13.00 -17.22 7.83
C TRP A 464 -14.02 -17.55 8.92
N CYS A 465 -13.62 -17.67 10.19
CA CYS A 465 -14.55 -17.92 11.30
C CYS A 465 -15.58 -16.81 11.47
N LYS A 466 -15.20 -15.55 11.25
CA LYS A 466 -16.13 -14.42 11.19
C LYS A 466 -17.17 -14.61 10.09
N GLN A 467 -16.73 -14.90 8.85
CA GLN A 467 -17.62 -15.14 7.72
C GLN A 467 -18.57 -16.34 7.95
N MET A 468 -18.14 -17.34 8.71
CA MET A 468 -18.90 -18.56 8.99
C MET A 468 -19.70 -18.53 10.31
N GLY A 469 -19.67 -17.42 11.07
CA GLY A 469 -20.37 -17.30 12.35
C GLY A 469 -19.78 -18.12 13.52
N THR A 470 -18.53 -18.60 13.40
CA THR A 470 -17.86 -19.45 14.41
C THR A 470 -16.75 -18.72 15.18
N ALA A 471 -16.73 -17.38 15.15
CA ALA A 471 -15.70 -16.57 15.82
C ALA A 471 -15.57 -16.88 17.33
N HIS A 472 -16.69 -17.19 18.00
CA HIS A 472 -16.75 -17.52 19.43
C HIS A 472 -15.84 -18.71 19.82
N THR A 473 -15.66 -19.70 18.94
CA THR A 473 -14.81 -20.87 19.18
C THR A 473 -13.33 -20.49 19.31
N ILE A 474 -12.92 -19.42 18.62
CA ILE A 474 -11.53 -18.95 18.60
C ILE A 474 -11.26 -17.92 19.70
N THR A 475 -12.28 -17.19 20.16
CA THR A 475 -12.11 -16.15 21.19
C THR A 475 -11.46 -16.68 22.47
N LYS A 476 -11.81 -17.90 22.90
CA LYS A 476 -11.18 -18.55 24.06
C LYS A 476 -9.67 -18.82 23.85
N GLU A 477 -9.25 -19.11 22.62
CA GLU A 477 -7.83 -19.30 22.31
C GLU A 477 -7.08 -17.96 22.21
N LEU A 478 -7.75 -16.88 21.79
CA LEU A 478 -7.20 -15.52 21.85
C LEU A 478 -6.83 -15.12 23.27
N GLU A 479 -7.67 -15.48 24.25
CA GLU A 479 -7.39 -15.23 25.67
C GLU A 479 -6.09 -15.92 26.11
N GLY A 480 -5.89 -17.19 25.76
CA GLY A 480 -4.66 -17.92 26.02
C GLY A 480 -3.43 -17.36 25.26
N MET A 481 -3.65 -16.65 24.15
CA MET A 481 -2.59 -16.00 23.37
C MET A 481 -2.16 -14.64 23.93
N LEU A 482 -2.90 -14.04 24.87
CA LEU A 482 -2.51 -12.77 25.51
C LEU A 482 -1.17 -12.91 26.26
N ASP A 483 -0.86 -14.11 26.73
CA ASP A 483 0.40 -14.47 27.39
C ASP A 483 1.58 -14.65 26.42
N SER A 484 1.35 -14.56 25.12
CA SER A 484 2.39 -14.83 24.13
C SER A 484 3.50 -13.79 24.23
N PRO A 485 4.77 -14.21 24.35
CA PRO A 485 5.92 -13.31 24.32
C PRO A 485 6.24 -12.79 22.92
N ASN A 486 5.55 -13.27 21.88
CA ASN A 486 5.84 -12.96 20.48
C ASN A 486 5.12 -11.69 20.02
N GLU A 487 5.89 -10.67 19.63
CA GLU A 487 5.38 -9.39 19.12
C GLU A 487 4.41 -9.54 17.94
N CYS A 488 4.65 -10.47 17.00
CA CYS A 488 3.76 -10.63 15.84
C CYS A 488 2.38 -11.13 16.26
N ILE A 489 2.31 -12.01 17.26
CA ILE A 489 1.05 -12.50 17.82
C ILE A 489 0.34 -11.36 18.55
N GLN A 490 1.05 -10.59 19.37
CA GLN A 490 0.50 -9.43 20.08
C GLN A 490 -0.09 -8.40 19.10
N GLN A 491 0.62 -8.10 18.01
CA GLN A 491 0.12 -7.22 16.95
C GLN A 491 -1.15 -7.79 16.27
N VAL A 492 -1.25 -9.11 16.12
CA VAL A 492 -2.44 -9.77 15.55
C VAL A 492 -3.60 -9.67 16.50
N ILE A 493 -3.41 -9.94 17.79
CA ILE A 493 -4.45 -9.82 18.82
C ILE A 493 -5.01 -8.40 18.80
N VAL A 494 -4.15 -7.38 18.89
CA VAL A 494 -4.58 -5.96 18.82
C VAL A 494 -5.32 -5.66 17.51
N SER A 495 -4.86 -6.22 16.38
CA SER A 495 -5.53 -6.06 15.08
C SER A 495 -6.89 -6.78 15.02
N ILE A 496 -7.06 -7.89 15.72
CA ILE A 496 -8.32 -8.63 15.79
C ILE A 496 -9.29 -7.92 16.72
N SER A 497 -8.83 -7.46 17.88
CA SER A 497 -9.63 -6.64 18.80
C SER A 497 -10.13 -5.37 18.13
N SER A 498 -9.33 -4.75 17.25
CA SER A 498 -9.77 -3.61 16.44
C SER A 498 -10.85 -3.92 15.39
N SER A 499 -11.28 -5.17 15.22
CA SER A 499 -12.37 -5.49 14.29
C SER A 499 -13.77 -5.41 14.92
N GLY A 500 -13.86 -5.09 16.21
CA GLY A 500 -15.12 -4.84 16.95
C GLY A 500 -15.94 -6.09 17.28
N GLU A 501 -15.72 -7.21 16.60
CA GLU A 501 -16.51 -8.44 16.76
C GLU A 501 -15.82 -9.53 17.57
N ALA A 502 -14.62 -9.27 18.09
CA ALA A 502 -13.90 -10.21 18.96
C ALA A 502 -14.55 -10.43 20.34
N GLY A 503 -15.67 -9.74 20.60
CA GLY A 503 -16.61 -10.04 21.67
C GLY A 503 -16.27 -9.44 23.03
N ASP A 504 -17.31 -9.35 23.86
CA ASP A 504 -17.24 -8.94 25.27
C ASP A 504 -16.38 -9.90 26.13
N GLN A 505 -16.17 -11.13 25.68
CA GLN A 505 -15.34 -12.14 26.35
C GLN A 505 -13.85 -11.80 26.32
N LEU A 506 -13.30 -11.41 25.15
CA LEU A 506 -11.92 -10.97 25.07
C LEU A 506 -11.72 -9.67 25.85
N LEU A 507 -12.73 -8.78 25.83
CA LEU A 507 -12.70 -7.55 26.61
C LEU A 507 -12.68 -7.83 28.12
N SER A 508 -13.51 -8.75 28.62
CA SER A 508 -13.57 -9.08 30.05
C SER A 508 -12.26 -9.71 30.54
N ALA A 509 -11.66 -10.61 29.75
CA ALA A 509 -10.34 -11.17 30.04
C ALA A 509 -9.25 -10.08 30.05
N CYS A 510 -9.28 -9.15 29.10
CA CYS A 510 -8.35 -8.01 29.09
C CYS A 510 -8.57 -7.10 30.30
N GLN A 511 -9.81 -6.78 30.66
CA GLN A 511 -10.16 -5.98 31.83
C GLN A 511 -9.66 -6.62 33.13
N GLN A 512 -9.82 -7.94 33.27
CA GLN A 512 -9.31 -8.68 34.43
C GLN A 512 -7.78 -8.60 34.51
N ASN A 513 -7.07 -8.76 33.39
CA ASN A 513 -5.61 -8.60 33.36
C ASN A 513 -5.17 -7.18 33.72
N ILE A 514 -5.89 -6.15 33.24
CA ILE A 514 -5.60 -4.74 33.57
C ILE A 514 -5.88 -4.48 35.07
N ALA A 515 -6.96 -5.02 35.62
CA ALA A 515 -7.30 -4.89 37.04
C ALA A 515 -6.23 -5.54 37.95
N ASN A 516 -5.66 -6.67 37.53
CA ASN A 516 -4.56 -7.31 38.24
C ASN A 516 -3.31 -6.40 38.33
N LEU A 517 -3.00 -5.60 37.29
CA LEU A 517 -1.93 -4.59 37.35
C LEU A 517 -2.24 -3.50 38.38
N ALA A 518 -3.50 -3.06 38.42
CA ALA A 518 -3.91 -2.05 39.39
C ALA A 518 -3.70 -2.55 40.83
N GLY A 519 -3.84 -3.86 41.08
CA GLY A 519 -3.67 -4.48 42.41
C GLY A 519 -2.29 -4.34 43.07
N GLY A 520 -1.25 -3.89 42.36
CA GLY A 520 0.03 -3.46 42.97
C GLY A 520 0.96 -4.59 43.43
N SER A 521 0.78 -5.82 42.95
CA SER A 521 1.73 -6.90 43.20
C SER A 521 3.02 -6.73 42.38
N ASP A 522 4.14 -7.22 42.91
CA ASP A 522 5.45 -7.26 42.24
C ASP A 522 5.38 -8.30 41.10
N ILE A 523 4.86 -7.88 39.95
CA ILE A 523 4.54 -8.76 38.83
C ILE A 523 5.80 -9.00 37.99
N ALA A 524 6.16 -10.26 37.77
CA ALA A 524 7.29 -10.66 36.93
C ALA A 524 7.16 -10.18 35.47
N GLY A 525 8.28 -9.95 34.78
CA GLY A 525 8.31 -9.29 33.45
C GLY A 525 7.50 -9.93 32.31
N ARG A 526 7.10 -11.20 32.40
CA ARG A 526 6.20 -11.83 31.40
C ARG A 526 4.75 -11.37 31.57
N GLU A 527 4.27 -11.35 32.80
CA GLU A 527 2.93 -10.90 33.15
C GLU A 527 2.74 -9.41 32.84
N GLN A 528 3.79 -8.58 33.01
CA GLN A 528 3.76 -7.17 32.60
C GLN A 528 3.53 -6.99 31.09
N ARG A 529 4.13 -7.84 30.24
CA ARG A 529 3.88 -7.78 28.79
C ARG A 529 2.45 -8.17 28.44
N LYS A 530 1.92 -9.24 29.04
CA LYS A 530 0.51 -9.65 28.88
C LYS A 530 -0.43 -8.49 29.16
N ILE A 531 -0.18 -7.78 30.25
CA ILE A 531 -0.98 -6.63 30.68
C ILE A 531 -0.94 -5.49 29.65
N TRP A 532 0.23 -5.13 29.12
CA TRP A 532 0.33 -4.08 28.09
C TRP A 532 -0.37 -4.47 26.78
N VAL A 533 -0.34 -5.75 26.40
CA VAL A 533 -1.06 -6.29 25.24
C VAL A 533 -2.56 -6.29 25.48
N SER A 534 -3.01 -6.75 26.63
CA SER A 534 -4.41 -6.69 27.06
C SER A 534 -4.94 -5.26 27.08
N MET A 535 -4.14 -4.31 27.55
CA MET A 535 -4.47 -2.88 27.51
C MET A 535 -4.60 -2.38 26.07
N ALA A 536 -3.65 -2.69 25.19
CA ALA A 536 -3.73 -2.31 23.78
C ALA A 536 -4.92 -2.96 23.06
N ALA A 537 -5.25 -4.21 23.39
CA ALA A 537 -6.37 -4.95 22.84
C ALA A 537 -7.72 -4.35 23.29
N ALA A 538 -7.89 -4.08 24.59
CA ALA A 538 -9.08 -3.47 25.16
C ALA A 538 -9.34 -2.08 24.55
N LEU A 539 -8.32 -1.22 24.50
CA LEU A 539 -8.43 0.12 23.91
C LEU A 539 -8.76 0.08 22.41
N ALA A 540 -8.20 -0.90 21.69
CA ALA A 540 -8.49 -1.09 20.27
C ALA A 540 -9.93 -1.59 20.01
N TYR A 541 -10.48 -2.40 20.92
CA TYR A 541 -11.87 -2.84 20.87
C TYR A 541 -12.83 -1.66 21.08
N GLU A 542 -12.61 -0.87 22.13
CA GLU A 542 -13.43 0.30 22.45
C GLU A 542 -13.48 1.32 21.30
N LEU A 543 -12.34 1.53 20.62
CA LEU A 543 -12.26 2.42 19.46
C LEU A 543 -13.21 2.05 18.31
N ASN A 544 -13.48 0.76 18.11
CA ASN A 544 -14.24 0.28 16.95
C ASN A 544 -15.69 -0.05 17.27
N CYS A 545 -16.00 -0.48 18.50
CA CYS A 545 -17.38 -0.83 18.88
C CYS A 545 -18.31 0.39 19.02
N GLY A 546 -17.75 1.61 19.00
CA GLY A 546 -18.54 2.84 19.03
C GLY A 546 -19.32 3.04 20.33
N LYS A 547 -19.67 4.30 20.61
CA LYS A 547 -20.40 4.70 21.82
C LYS A 547 -21.90 4.42 21.73
N ASP A 548 -22.39 3.95 20.59
CA ASP A 548 -23.82 3.83 20.29
C ASP A 548 -24.49 2.65 21.01
N SER A 549 -23.72 1.72 21.58
CA SER A 549 -24.27 0.56 22.28
C SER A 549 -24.81 0.86 23.68
N GLY A 550 -24.59 2.06 24.25
CA GLY A 550 -25.04 2.40 25.61
C GLY A 550 -24.48 1.49 26.72
N ASN A 551 -23.55 0.60 26.38
CA ASN A 551 -22.99 -0.38 27.32
C ASN A 551 -21.97 0.32 28.23
N SER A 552 -22.33 0.44 29.52
CA SER A 552 -21.50 1.00 30.59
C SER A 552 -20.16 0.26 30.81
N THR A 553 -20.00 -0.92 30.21
CA THR A 553 -18.78 -1.73 30.31
C THR A 553 -17.59 -1.13 29.56
N ALA A 554 -17.81 -0.30 28.52
CA ALA A 554 -16.73 0.32 27.76
C ALA A 554 -16.04 1.49 28.48
N GLU A 555 -16.76 2.27 29.30
CA GLU A 555 -16.09 3.30 30.10
C GLU A 555 -15.17 2.69 31.18
N SER A 556 -15.41 1.42 31.54
CA SER A 556 -14.61 0.73 32.55
C SER A 556 -13.18 0.38 32.09
N ALA A 557 -12.93 0.05 30.81
CA ALA A 557 -11.59 -0.38 30.40
C ALA A 557 -10.63 0.81 30.19
N ILE A 558 -11.09 1.96 29.66
CA ILE A 558 -10.31 3.21 29.67
C ILE A 558 -9.96 3.61 31.11
N GLN A 559 -10.93 3.56 32.03
CA GLN A 559 -10.69 3.94 33.42
C GLN A 559 -9.71 2.98 34.10
N LEU A 560 -9.89 1.67 33.92
CA LEU A 560 -8.95 0.65 34.43
C LEU A 560 -7.54 0.85 33.87
N ALA A 561 -7.41 1.13 32.57
CA ALA A 561 -6.12 1.41 31.95
C ALA A 561 -5.48 2.69 32.50
N THR A 562 -6.29 3.73 32.72
CA THR A 562 -5.87 5.01 33.33
C THR A 562 -5.32 4.79 34.73
N ASP A 563 -6.06 4.05 35.57
CA ASP A 563 -5.66 3.75 36.94
C ASP A 563 -4.39 2.90 36.97
N ALA A 564 -4.29 1.89 36.10
CA ALA A 564 -3.14 1.02 36.00
C ALA A 564 -1.87 1.77 35.56
N ILE A 565 -1.97 2.63 34.53
CA ILE A 565 -0.85 3.48 34.06
C ILE A 565 -0.45 4.48 35.15
N SER A 566 -1.42 5.09 35.84
CA SER A 566 -1.14 6.07 36.91
C SER A 566 -0.40 5.42 38.09
N ARG A 567 -0.81 4.22 38.52
CA ARG A 567 -0.12 3.46 39.57
C ARG A 567 1.27 3.02 39.15
N TRP A 568 1.42 2.50 37.92
CA TRP A 568 2.72 2.14 37.36
C TRP A 568 3.66 3.36 37.28
N HIS A 569 3.16 4.52 36.86
CA HIS A 569 3.92 5.76 36.83
C HIS A 569 4.32 6.23 38.23
N ALA A 570 3.40 6.19 39.20
CA ALA A 570 3.70 6.53 40.58
C ALA A 570 4.78 5.61 41.17
N HIS A 571 4.72 4.31 40.87
CA HIS A 571 5.75 3.35 41.26
C HIS A 571 7.13 3.67 40.65
N LEU A 572 7.17 4.04 39.35
CA LEU A 572 8.41 4.50 38.71
C LEU A 572 8.97 5.79 39.33
N CYS A 573 8.11 6.72 39.72
CA CYS A 573 8.50 8.00 40.32
C CYS A 573 8.99 7.84 41.76
N ASN A 574 8.43 6.89 42.51
CA ASN A 574 8.79 6.60 43.90
C ASN A 574 10.05 5.72 44.05
N ALA A 575 10.62 5.26 42.94
CA ALA A 575 11.90 4.56 42.93
C ALA A 575 13.01 5.47 43.50
N PRO A 576 13.90 4.95 44.38
CA PRO A 576 14.99 5.74 44.99
C PRO A 576 15.83 6.48 43.93
N ASP A 577 16.36 7.66 44.30
CA ASP A 577 16.77 8.78 43.43
C ASP A 577 17.95 8.54 42.46
N GLY A 578 17.83 7.54 41.58
CA GLY A 578 18.75 7.30 40.47
C GLY A 578 18.03 7.29 39.13
N SER A 579 18.41 8.20 38.21
CA SER A 579 17.95 8.16 36.81
C SER A 579 18.19 6.79 36.14
N GLN A 580 19.27 6.09 36.54
CA GLN A 580 19.59 4.73 36.14
C GLN A 580 18.62 3.68 36.73
N GLN A 581 18.19 3.82 37.98
CA GLN A 581 17.24 2.89 38.58
C GLN A 581 15.86 3.00 37.92
N ARG A 582 15.40 4.22 37.62
CA ARG A 582 14.18 4.43 36.82
C ARG A 582 14.29 3.81 35.43
N ALA A 583 15.47 3.87 34.82
CA ALA A 583 15.74 3.21 33.53
C ALA A 583 15.61 1.69 33.62
N MET A 584 16.23 1.10 34.64
CA MET A 584 16.18 -0.34 34.87
C MET A 584 14.76 -0.80 35.19
N MET A 585 14.01 -0.03 35.97
CA MET A 585 12.60 -0.33 36.23
C MET A 585 11.76 -0.23 34.96
N TYR A 586 11.91 0.83 34.16
CA TYR A 586 11.21 0.95 32.88
C TYR A 586 11.58 -0.19 31.93
N ALA A 587 12.85 -0.58 31.85
CA ALA A 587 13.28 -1.70 31.01
C ALA A 587 12.68 -3.05 31.46
N ARG A 588 12.35 -3.19 32.75
CA ARG A 588 11.70 -4.39 33.30
C ARG A 588 10.18 -4.36 33.15
N SER A 589 9.54 -3.23 33.46
CA SER A 589 8.08 -3.11 33.62
C SER A 589 7.36 -2.27 32.58
N GLY A 590 8.09 -1.45 31.83
CA GLY A 590 7.52 -0.58 30.82
C GLY A 590 7.07 -1.32 29.56
N PRO A 591 6.19 -0.69 28.77
CA PRO A 591 5.77 -1.26 27.50
C PRO A 591 6.96 -1.33 26.53
N PRO A 592 7.11 -2.42 25.76
CA PRO A 592 8.00 -2.47 24.61
C PRO A 592 7.77 -1.30 23.66
N ALA A 593 8.80 -0.83 22.94
CA ALA A 593 8.70 0.37 22.09
C ALA A 593 7.54 0.33 21.07
N HIS A 594 7.26 -0.83 20.46
CA HIS A 594 6.15 -1.00 19.52
C HIS A 594 4.77 -0.91 20.21
N LEU A 595 4.63 -1.49 21.41
CA LEU A 595 3.41 -1.39 22.21
C LEU A 595 3.25 0.02 22.76
N PHE A 596 4.33 0.69 23.18
CA PHE A 596 4.30 2.09 23.60
C PHE A 596 3.71 2.98 22.50
N GLN A 597 4.28 2.90 21.28
CA GLN A 597 3.77 3.67 20.14
C GLN A 597 2.30 3.32 19.85
N LYS A 598 1.93 2.04 19.95
CA LYS A 598 0.55 1.60 19.71
C LYS A 598 -0.41 2.12 20.79
N LEU A 599 -0.06 2.02 22.07
CA LEU A 599 -0.85 2.52 23.19
C LEU A 599 -1.04 4.04 23.09
N VAL A 600 0.03 4.79 22.82
CA VAL A 600 -0.07 6.25 22.59
C VAL A 600 -1.03 6.51 21.43
N SER A 601 -0.94 5.78 20.32
CA SER A 601 -1.86 5.96 19.19
C SER A 601 -3.32 5.64 19.55
N LEU A 602 -3.56 4.62 20.38
CA LEU A 602 -4.91 4.22 20.78
C LEU A 602 -5.51 5.23 21.77
N PHE A 603 -4.73 5.70 22.75
CA PHE A 603 -5.18 6.73 23.69
C PHE A 603 -5.46 8.07 22.99
N MET A 604 -4.60 8.48 22.05
CA MET A 604 -4.87 9.67 21.23
C MET A 604 -6.14 9.49 20.40
N ALA A 605 -6.38 8.31 19.82
CA ALA A 605 -7.58 8.06 19.03
C ALA A 605 -8.85 8.07 19.90
N ASN A 606 -8.73 7.66 21.17
CA ASN A 606 -9.79 7.77 22.18
C ASN A 606 -9.94 9.17 22.80
N GLY A 607 -9.02 10.10 22.54
CA GLY A 607 -8.99 11.43 23.17
C GLY A 607 -8.54 11.42 24.65
N SER A 608 -7.95 10.33 25.15
CA SER A 608 -7.47 10.19 26.53
C SER A 608 -6.09 10.82 26.73
N TRP A 609 -5.99 12.13 26.55
CA TRP A 609 -4.70 12.86 26.57
C TRP A 609 -3.96 12.80 27.91
N ALA A 610 -4.67 12.64 29.04
CA ALA A 610 -4.03 12.42 30.34
C ALA A 610 -3.11 11.19 30.33
N ASN A 611 -3.59 10.07 29.77
CA ASN A 611 -2.81 8.83 29.66
C ASN A 611 -1.63 8.98 28.70
N VAL A 612 -1.81 9.72 27.61
CA VAL A 612 -0.72 10.06 26.68
C VAL A 612 0.38 10.83 27.43
N GLY A 613 0.00 11.82 28.24
CA GLY A 613 0.91 12.61 29.06
C GLY A 613 1.68 11.75 30.06
N ILE A 614 0.98 10.89 30.82
CA ILE A 614 1.58 9.98 31.79
C ILE A 614 2.56 9.01 31.11
N LEU A 615 2.15 8.37 30.01
CA LEU A 615 3.02 7.46 29.26
C LEU A 615 4.29 8.17 28.76
N CYS A 616 4.14 9.34 28.14
CA CYS A 616 5.27 10.11 27.61
C CYS A 616 6.24 10.57 28.71
N LYS A 617 5.72 11.01 29.87
CA LYS A 617 6.53 11.41 31.04
C LYS A 617 7.23 10.23 31.71
N SER A 618 6.70 9.01 31.55
CA SER A 618 7.26 7.79 32.13
C SER A 618 8.48 7.25 31.36
N VAL A 619 8.72 7.69 30.13
CA VAL A 619 9.86 7.20 29.33
C VAL A 619 11.14 7.92 29.75
N PRO A 620 12.18 7.21 30.23
CA PRO A 620 13.44 7.83 30.61
C PRO A 620 14.12 8.46 29.39
N ALA A 621 14.37 9.77 29.44
CA ALA A 621 14.93 10.52 28.31
C ALA A 621 16.23 9.91 27.75
N HIS A 622 17.14 9.47 28.63
CA HIS A 622 18.45 8.93 28.24
C HIS A 622 18.38 7.60 27.45
N LEU A 623 17.24 6.91 27.42
CA LEU A 623 17.04 5.72 26.59
C LEU A 623 16.68 6.05 25.14
N LEU A 624 16.43 7.33 24.84
CA LEU A 624 15.92 7.80 23.56
C LEU A 624 16.97 8.65 22.84
N SER A 625 17.01 8.58 21.52
CA SER A 625 17.76 9.55 20.73
C SER A 625 17.21 10.98 20.91
N ASP A 626 18.05 12.01 20.76
CA ASP A 626 17.65 13.42 20.90
C ASP A 626 16.43 13.79 20.06
N ARG A 627 16.31 13.24 18.85
CA ARG A 627 15.15 13.45 17.97
C ARG A 627 13.87 12.87 18.57
N VAL A 628 13.94 11.67 19.14
CA VAL A 628 12.80 11.01 19.79
C VAL A 628 12.46 11.70 21.11
N GLN A 629 13.45 12.12 21.91
CA GLN A 629 13.21 12.91 23.11
C GLN A 629 12.48 14.21 22.80
N THR A 630 12.92 14.93 21.76
CA THR A 630 12.29 16.17 21.31
C THR A 630 10.87 15.93 20.82
N TRP A 631 10.62 14.82 20.12
CA TRP A 631 9.27 14.41 19.72
C TRP A 631 8.37 14.08 20.92
N ILE A 632 8.87 13.32 21.90
CA ILE A 632 8.12 13.00 23.12
C ILE A 632 7.82 14.27 23.91
N ARG A 633 8.75 15.24 24.00
CA ARG A 633 8.49 16.55 24.64
C ARG A 633 7.35 17.32 23.96
N ALA A 634 7.28 17.30 22.63
CA ALA A 634 6.17 17.90 21.89
C ALA A 634 4.83 17.22 22.22
N LEU A 635 4.81 15.88 22.25
CA LEU A 635 3.62 15.09 22.62
C LEU A 635 3.21 15.31 24.07
N THR A 636 4.15 15.40 25.00
CA THR A 636 3.88 15.70 26.41
C THR A 636 3.26 17.09 26.56
N SER A 637 3.81 18.10 25.88
CA SER A 637 3.27 19.47 25.92
C SER A 637 1.85 19.53 25.35
N LEU A 638 1.57 18.77 24.29
CA LEU A 638 0.24 18.65 23.69
C LEU A 638 -0.75 17.92 24.60
N ALA A 639 -0.32 16.85 25.25
CA ALA A 639 -1.13 16.14 26.23
C ALA A 639 -1.46 17.02 27.44
N ASP A 640 -0.47 17.78 27.92
CA ASP A 640 -0.64 18.73 29.02
C ASP A 640 -1.55 19.90 28.61
N SER A 641 -1.50 20.37 27.36
CA SER A 641 -2.46 21.37 26.87
C SER A 641 -3.87 20.81 26.90
N GLU A 642 -4.12 19.63 26.31
CA GLU A 642 -5.48 19.06 26.23
C GLU A 642 -6.06 18.71 27.61
N THR A 643 -5.23 18.33 28.59
CA THR A 643 -5.71 18.16 29.99
C THR A 643 -6.03 19.49 30.69
N SER A 644 -5.43 20.59 30.23
CA SER A 644 -5.64 21.95 30.74
C SER A 644 -6.76 22.71 30.03
N LEU A 645 -7.61 22.06 29.23
CA LEU A 645 -8.64 22.73 28.41
C LEU A 645 -9.64 23.59 29.21
N LYS A 646 -9.75 23.37 30.53
CA LYS A 646 -10.56 24.21 31.44
C LYS A 646 -9.99 25.62 31.62
N ASP A 647 -8.67 25.78 31.45
CA ASP A 647 -7.96 27.06 31.48
C ASP A 647 -7.36 27.31 30.09
N VAL A 648 -8.10 28.05 29.27
CA VAL A 648 -7.76 28.29 27.86
C VAL A 648 -6.41 28.99 27.71
N ASP A 649 -6.02 29.87 28.64
CA ASP A 649 -4.75 30.59 28.55
C ASP A 649 -3.57 29.63 28.82
N THR A 650 -3.73 28.71 29.78
CA THR A 650 -2.75 27.64 30.01
C THR A 650 -2.71 26.64 28.85
N TYR A 651 -3.87 26.28 28.30
CA TYR A 651 -3.97 25.47 27.08
C TYR A 651 -3.16 26.08 25.93
N LEU A 652 -3.40 27.35 25.60
CA LEU A 652 -2.76 28.03 24.46
C LEU A 652 -1.24 28.10 24.62
N ARG A 653 -0.75 28.42 25.83
CA ARG A 653 0.71 28.44 26.11
C ARG A 653 1.37 27.07 25.92
N LEU A 654 0.72 26.00 26.38
CA LEU A 654 1.25 24.63 26.25
C LEU A 654 1.18 24.12 24.80
N ALA A 655 0.11 24.48 24.07
CA ALA A 655 -0.01 24.19 22.64
C ALA A 655 1.07 24.93 21.83
N ASP A 656 1.35 26.19 22.14
CA ASP A 656 2.43 26.98 21.53
C ASP A 656 3.82 26.40 21.82
N SER A 657 4.04 25.89 23.04
CA SER A 657 5.24 25.13 23.38
C SER A 657 5.38 23.88 22.48
N SER A 658 4.32 23.09 22.33
CA SER A 658 4.31 21.91 21.45
C SER A 658 4.63 22.26 19.99
N LEU A 659 4.00 23.32 19.45
CA LEU A 659 4.25 23.81 18.09
C LEU A 659 5.69 24.28 17.89
N THR A 660 6.28 24.96 18.88
CA THR A 660 7.66 25.42 18.83
C THR A 660 8.63 24.25 18.72
N VAL A 661 8.41 23.20 19.52
CA VAL A 661 9.21 21.97 19.49
C VAL A 661 9.03 21.23 18.14
N LEU A 662 7.80 21.16 17.64
CA LEU A 662 7.48 20.57 16.35
C LEU A 662 8.15 21.28 15.17
N ARG A 663 8.12 22.62 15.16
CA ARG A 663 8.80 23.44 14.15
C ARG A 663 10.32 23.29 14.24
N SER A 664 10.87 23.17 15.45
CA SER A 664 12.30 22.86 15.63
C SER A 664 12.68 21.50 15.00
N LEU A 665 11.82 20.48 15.09
CA LEU A 665 12.06 19.19 14.44
C LEU A 665 11.99 19.29 12.91
N ASP A 666 11.02 20.04 12.38
CA ASP A 666 10.88 20.29 10.93
C ASP A 666 12.13 20.99 10.39
N ASN A 667 12.63 22.01 11.10
CA ASN A 667 13.86 22.73 10.78
C ASN A 667 15.12 21.84 10.84
N GLN A 668 15.12 20.78 11.66
CA GLN A 668 16.20 19.78 11.71
C GLN A 668 16.11 18.74 10.58
N GLY A 669 15.21 18.93 9.60
CA GLY A 669 15.01 18.03 8.47
C GLY A 669 14.22 16.77 8.81
N VAL A 670 13.50 16.75 9.94
CA VAL A 670 12.53 15.70 10.27
C VAL A 670 11.15 16.24 9.94
N PRO A 671 10.58 15.94 8.76
CA PRO A 671 9.34 16.57 8.32
C PRO A 671 8.18 16.26 9.28
N ARG A 672 7.60 17.31 9.89
CA ARG A 672 6.49 17.23 10.85
C ARG A 672 5.31 18.14 10.49
N ARG A 673 5.23 18.54 9.21
CA ARG A 673 4.18 19.44 8.69
C ARG A 673 2.76 18.97 9.02
N TYR A 674 2.48 17.68 8.89
CA TYR A 674 1.17 17.10 9.24
C TYR A 674 0.79 17.38 10.70
N GLN A 675 1.72 17.07 11.61
CA GLN A 675 1.53 17.26 13.04
C GLN A 675 1.41 18.74 13.40
N ILE A 676 2.23 19.61 12.79
CA ILE A 676 2.17 21.06 12.96
C ILE A 676 0.79 21.60 12.58
N TYR A 677 0.26 21.22 11.41
CA TYR A 677 -1.03 21.72 10.95
C TYR A 677 -2.19 21.24 11.82
N ILE A 678 -2.18 19.98 12.27
CA ILE A 678 -3.21 19.45 13.16
C ILE A 678 -3.20 20.18 14.51
N VAL A 679 -2.03 20.36 15.11
CA VAL A 679 -1.92 21.04 16.42
C VAL A 679 -2.27 22.53 16.28
N GLN A 680 -1.87 23.18 15.18
CA GLN A 680 -2.22 24.57 14.89
C GLN A 680 -3.73 24.74 14.73
N LEU A 681 -4.38 23.91 13.91
CA LEU A 681 -5.84 23.94 13.71
C LEU A 681 -6.57 23.74 15.04
N ARG A 682 -6.12 22.79 15.86
CA ARG A 682 -6.71 22.52 17.16
C ARG A 682 -6.56 23.71 18.12
N ARG A 683 -5.37 24.31 18.18
CA ARG A 683 -5.10 25.54 18.96
C ARG A 683 -6.02 26.68 18.56
N GLU A 684 -6.11 26.97 17.26
CA GLU A 684 -6.96 28.03 16.72
C GLU A 684 -8.45 27.75 16.97
N SER A 685 -8.86 26.49 16.84
CA SER A 685 -10.23 26.07 17.15
C SER A 685 -10.60 26.39 18.60
N VAL A 686 -9.73 26.04 19.55
CA VAL A 686 -9.97 26.36 20.98
C VAL A 686 -10.02 27.86 21.22
N GLN A 687 -9.13 28.64 20.60
CA GLN A 687 -9.12 30.10 20.73
C GLN A 687 -10.40 30.75 20.17
N VAL A 688 -10.85 30.33 18.99
CA VAL A 688 -12.06 30.85 18.35
C VAL A 688 -13.30 30.46 19.16
N PHE A 689 -13.39 29.21 19.62
CA PHE A 689 -14.54 28.75 20.41
C PHE A 689 -14.60 29.36 21.81
N ASP A 690 -13.46 29.58 22.48
CA ASP A 690 -13.42 30.35 23.73
C ASP A 690 -13.86 31.81 23.51
N SER A 691 -13.45 32.42 22.39
CA SER A 691 -13.90 33.77 22.04
C SER A 691 -15.42 33.83 21.82
N TRP A 692 -16.01 32.81 21.19
CA TRP A 692 -17.47 32.66 21.08
C TRP A 692 -18.14 32.47 22.45
N GLN A 693 -17.51 31.73 23.37
CA GLN A 693 -18.06 31.49 24.70
C GLN A 693 -18.00 32.73 25.59
N ARG A 694 -16.91 33.51 25.51
CA ARG A 694 -16.75 34.81 26.20
C ARG A 694 -17.64 35.90 25.61
N PHE A 695 -18.09 35.72 24.36
CA PHE A 695 -19.08 36.57 23.72
C PHE A 695 -20.47 36.30 24.33
N SER A 696 -20.64 36.78 25.57
CA SER A 696 -21.83 36.59 26.42
C SER A 696 -22.81 37.76 26.28
N PRO A 697 -24.14 37.51 26.30
CA PRO A 697 -25.19 38.52 26.19
C PRO A 697 -25.19 39.65 27.23
N SER A 698 -24.42 39.54 28.31
CA SER A 698 -24.53 40.41 29.49
C SER A 698 -23.83 41.77 29.34
N THR A 699 -23.06 41.98 28.27
CA THR A 699 -22.42 43.28 28.02
C THR A 699 -23.38 44.25 27.34
N PRO A 700 -23.47 45.52 27.78
CA PRO A 700 -24.34 46.51 27.17
C PRO A 700 -24.00 46.68 25.68
N VAL A 701 -25.05 46.76 24.88
CA VAL A 701 -25.00 46.70 23.42
C VAL A 701 -24.15 47.85 22.86
N HIS A 702 -22.99 47.51 22.29
CA HIS A 702 -22.14 48.44 21.57
C HIS A 702 -22.00 48.00 20.11
N PRO A 703 -22.00 48.91 19.11
CA PRO A 703 -21.82 48.59 17.68
C PRO A 703 -20.57 47.74 17.37
N SER A 704 -19.55 47.79 18.24
CA SER A 704 -18.36 46.95 18.15
C SER A 704 -18.67 45.45 18.28
N LEU A 705 -19.76 45.05 18.94
CA LEU A 705 -20.16 43.64 19.05
C LEU A 705 -20.46 43.01 17.69
N ILE A 706 -21.03 43.78 16.76
CA ILE A 706 -21.31 43.31 15.40
C ILE A 706 -19.99 43.08 14.64
N GLN A 707 -19.01 43.98 14.80
CA GLN A 707 -17.68 43.80 14.21
C GLN A 707 -16.94 42.59 14.79
N VAL A 708 -17.02 42.38 16.11
CA VAL A 708 -16.45 41.21 16.77
C VAL A 708 -17.13 39.92 16.28
N ALA A 709 -18.46 39.89 16.21
CA ALA A 709 -19.19 38.74 15.69
C ALA A 709 -18.81 38.42 14.23
N LYS A 710 -18.70 39.44 13.37
CA LYS A 710 -18.24 39.27 11.99
C LYS A 710 -16.82 38.70 11.93
N SER A 711 -15.90 39.25 12.71
CA SER A 711 -14.53 38.74 12.79
C SER A 711 -14.47 37.30 13.29
N LEU A 712 -15.35 36.89 14.21
CA LEU A 712 -15.43 35.52 14.69
C LEU A 712 -16.00 34.57 13.63
N VAL A 713 -17.00 35.00 12.85
CA VAL A 713 -17.52 34.24 11.71
C VAL A 713 -16.43 34.00 10.68
N ASP A 714 -15.67 35.05 10.33
CA ASP A 714 -14.58 34.96 9.36
C ASP A 714 -13.50 33.96 9.84
N ARG A 715 -13.14 34.01 11.13
CA ARG A 715 -12.20 33.04 11.74
C ARG A 715 -12.77 31.62 11.79
N THR A 716 -14.05 31.44 12.09
CA THR A 716 -14.70 30.13 12.06
C THR A 716 -14.69 29.55 10.64
N GLN A 717 -14.95 30.37 9.64
CA GLN A 717 -14.86 29.96 8.23
C GLN A 717 -13.43 29.55 7.87
N GLU A 718 -12.42 30.29 8.34
CA GLU A 718 -11.00 29.93 8.18
C GLU A 718 -10.70 28.54 8.74
N LEU A 719 -11.18 28.21 9.95
CA LEU A 719 -11.01 26.86 10.54
C LEU A 719 -11.61 25.75 9.66
N SER A 720 -12.78 25.98 9.06
CA SER A 720 -13.41 25.04 8.13
C SER A 720 -12.54 24.77 6.91
N ASP A 721 -11.96 25.84 6.34
CA ASP A 721 -11.11 25.76 5.17
C ASP A 721 -9.75 25.12 5.48
N GLN A 722 -9.18 25.43 6.64
CA GLN A 722 -7.98 24.78 7.17
C GLN A 722 -8.18 23.28 7.41
N ALA A 723 -9.30 22.87 8.03
CA ALA A 723 -9.64 21.46 8.22
C ALA A 723 -9.80 20.73 6.89
N GLY A 724 -10.43 21.37 5.90
CA GLY A 724 -10.53 20.84 4.53
C GLY A 724 -9.18 20.71 3.85
N PHE A 725 -8.32 21.71 4.01
CA PHE A 725 -6.97 21.66 3.49
C PHE A 725 -6.18 20.48 4.06
N ILE A 726 -6.24 20.25 5.38
CA ILE A 726 -5.56 19.09 6.01
C ILE A 726 -6.13 17.79 5.45
N LEU A 727 -7.46 17.65 5.40
CA LEU A 727 -8.13 16.46 4.87
C LEU A 727 -7.66 16.07 3.47
N TRP A 728 -7.31 17.05 2.64
CA TRP A 728 -6.91 16.79 1.26
C TRP A 728 -5.39 16.73 1.06
N SER A 729 -4.61 17.45 1.85
CA SER A 729 -3.15 17.50 1.70
C SER A 729 -2.45 16.22 2.17
N PHE A 730 -3.11 15.43 3.03
CA PHE A 730 -2.52 14.21 3.60
C PHE A 730 -3.34 12.98 3.21
N ALA A 731 -2.74 12.14 2.38
CA ALA A 731 -3.43 11.00 1.78
C ALA A 731 -3.78 9.90 2.79
N ALA A 732 -2.97 9.76 3.84
CA ALA A 732 -3.09 8.70 4.84
C ALA A 732 -3.60 9.24 6.18
N ILE A 733 -4.74 9.95 6.18
CA ILE A 733 -5.45 10.31 7.41
C ILE A 733 -6.31 9.12 7.85
N ASP A 734 -6.18 8.73 9.10
CA ASP A 734 -6.96 7.64 9.69
C ASP A 734 -8.43 8.04 9.97
N PRO A 735 -9.33 7.07 10.18
CA PRO A 735 -10.74 7.37 10.43
C PRO A 735 -11.01 8.28 11.63
N ALA A 736 -10.23 8.17 12.71
CA ALA A 736 -10.44 8.98 13.91
C ALA A 736 -10.10 10.45 13.67
N THR A 737 -8.92 10.73 13.08
CA THR A 737 -8.55 12.09 12.69
C THR A 737 -9.46 12.65 11.61
N ARG A 738 -9.87 11.83 10.63
CA ARG A 738 -10.84 12.25 9.61
C ARG A 738 -12.19 12.63 10.23
N GLY A 739 -12.68 11.83 11.18
CA GLY A 739 -13.91 12.11 11.93
C GLY A 739 -13.82 13.44 12.68
N TRP A 740 -12.71 13.70 13.36
CA TRP A 740 -12.48 14.98 14.04
C TRP A 740 -12.42 16.17 13.07
N LEU A 741 -11.69 16.05 11.95
CA LEU A 741 -11.62 17.12 10.94
C LEU A 741 -12.98 17.40 10.30
N ALA A 742 -13.74 16.35 9.95
CA ALA A 742 -15.09 16.48 9.40
C ALA A 742 -16.04 17.13 10.41
N TRP A 743 -15.88 16.84 11.70
CA TRP A 743 -16.62 17.50 12.76
C TRP A 743 -16.29 19.00 12.84
N VAL A 744 -15.00 19.38 12.82
CA VAL A 744 -14.57 20.80 12.80
C VAL A 744 -15.20 21.53 11.62
N GLN A 745 -15.17 20.94 10.43
CA GLN A 745 -15.82 21.51 9.24
C GLN A 745 -17.34 21.67 9.42
N THR A 746 -18.01 20.60 9.87
CA THR A 746 -19.48 20.59 10.01
C THR A 746 -19.95 21.66 10.99
N ILE A 747 -19.29 21.78 12.14
CA ILE A 747 -19.62 22.81 13.13
C ILE A 747 -19.31 24.20 12.58
N SER A 748 -18.15 24.38 11.96
CA SER A 748 -17.75 25.68 11.45
C SER A 748 -18.75 26.18 10.39
N VAL A 749 -19.14 25.33 9.44
CA VAL A 749 -20.17 25.63 8.44
C VAL A 749 -21.52 25.91 9.11
N SER A 750 -21.94 25.10 10.08
CA SER A 750 -23.22 25.32 10.78
C SER A 750 -23.26 26.67 11.51
N ILE A 751 -22.16 27.11 12.12
CA ILE A 751 -22.05 28.42 12.76
C ILE A 751 -22.14 29.53 11.70
N VAL A 752 -21.40 29.41 10.59
CA VAL A 752 -21.41 30.41 9.50
C VAL A 752 -22.81 30.53 8.87
N ASP A 753 -23.47 29.41 8.61
CA ASP A 753 -24.82 29.37 8.03
C ASP A 753 -25.86 29.96 8.99
N ALA A 754 -25.79 29.61 10.28
CA ALA A 754 -26.68 30.16 11.29
C ALA A 754 -26.54 31.69 11.40
N VAL A 755 -25.30 32.21 11.41
CA VAL A 755 -25.07 33.66 11.46
C VAL A 755 -25.50 34.33 10.17
N SER A 756 -25.27 33.71 9.01
CA SER A 756 -25.67 34.25 7.70
C SER A 756 -27.19 34.31 7.53
N ALA A 757 -27.91 33.24 7.92
CA ALA A 757 -29.37 33.20 7.88
C ALA A 757 -29.99 34.31 8.75
N ILE A 758 -29.41 34.53 9.93
CA ILE A 758 -29.80 35.61 10.84
C ILE A 758 -29.50 37.00 10.26
N ALA A 759 -28.36 37.17 9.60
CA ALA A 759 -28.01 38.43 8.96
C ALA A 759 -28.95 38.77 7.79
N SER A 760 -29.43 37.76 7.05
CA SER A 760 -30.29 37.94 5.87
C SER A 760 -31.76 38.26 6.17
N THR A 761 -32.28 37.89 7.34
CA THR A 761 -33.74 37.90 7.58
C THR A 761 -34.27 39.24 8.08
N GLU A 762 -33.56 39.99 8.92
CA GLU A 762 -34.09 41.27 9.47
C GLU A 762 -33.03 42.35 9.79
N GLY A 763 -31.80 42.21 9.26
CA GLY A 763 -30.64 42.92 9.80
C GLY A 763 -30.23 42.33 11.16
N ILE A 764 -28.95 42.43 11.53
CA ILE A 764 -28.43 41.81 12.76
C ILE A 764 -28.99 42.54 13.98
N LYS A 765 -30.17 42.12 14.45
CA LYS A 765 -30.75 42.54 15.73
C LYS A 765 -30.03 41.81 16.87
N ILE A 766 -29.87 42.51 17.99
CA ILE A 766 -29.16 42.03 19.19
C ILE A 766 -29.74 40.70 19.72
N THR A 767 -31.06 40.53 19.64
CA THR A 767 -31.75 39.30 20.02
C THR A 767 -31.23 38.09 19.26
N ASN A 768 -30.83 38.26 18.00
CA ASN A 768 -30.34 37.17 17.18
C ASN A 768 -28.90 36.80 17.55
N VAL A 769 -28.10 37.79 17.96
CA VAL A 769 -26.72 37.58 18.46
C VAL A 769 -26.71 36.74 19.74
N ILE A 770 -27.69 36.96 20.62
CA ILE A 770 -27.89 36.17 21.86
C ILE A 770 -28.29 34.73 21.52
N ALA A 771 -29.21 34.55 20.58
CA ALA A 771 -29.63 33.23 20.11
C ALA A 771 -28.46 32.46 19.46
N ILE A 772 -27.62 33.15 18.67
CA ILE A 772 -26.38 32.59 18.10
C ILE A 772 -25.46 32.14 19.21
N SER A 773 -25.16 33.00 20.20
CA SER A 773 -24.27 32.66 21.31
C SER A 773 -24.77 31.43 22.06
N GLY A 774 -26.08 31.34 22.35
CA GLY A 774 -26.69 30.17 22.98
C GLY A 774 -26.59 28.89 22.13
N ALA A 775 -26.88 28.97 20.82
CA ALA A 775 -26.80 27.83 19.90
C ALA A 775 -25.34 27.36 19.71
N VAL A 776 -24.41 28.31 19.55
CA VAL A 776 -22.97 28.06 19.47
C VAL A 776 -22.49 27.42 20.77
N HIS A 777 -22.92 27.90 21.94
CA HIS A 777 -22.55 27.31 23.21
C HIS A 777 -23.05 25.86 23.34
N ALA A 778 -24.28 25.57 22.91
CA ALA A 778 -24.84 24.21 22.89
C ALA A 778 -24.10 23.28 21.93
N LEU A 779 -23.68 23.80 20.76
CA LEU A 779 -22.89 23.07 19.76
C LEU A 779 -21.46 22.79 20.23
N ILE A 780 -20.86 23.69 21.01
CA ILE A 780 -19.47 23.63 21.46
C ILE A 780 -19.27 22.72 22.69
N GLN A 781 -20.23 22.68 23.62
CA GLN A 781 -20.09 22.04 24.94
C GLN A 781 -19.71 20.55 24.91
N PRO A 782 -20.42 19.65 24.19
CA PRO A 782 -20.04 18.23 24.16
C PRO A 782 -18.74 17.92 23.37
N PRO A 783 -18.49 18.50 22.18
CA PRO A 783 -17.45 18.02 21.28
C PRO A 783 -16.09 18.74 21.30
N LEU A 784 -15.96 19.93 21.92
CA LEU A 784 -14.63 20.52 22.17
C LEU A 784 -13.73 19.59 22.98
N SER A 785 -14.32 18.70 23.79
CA SER A 785 -13.64 17.84 24.74
C SER A 785 -12.86 16.67 24.13
N ARG A 786 -13.08 16.31 22.86
CA ARG A 786 -12.49 15.09 22.27
C ARG A 786 -11.68 15.38 21.03
N PHE A 787 -10.42 15.73 21.25
CA PHE A 787 -9.41 15.77 20.20
C PHE A 787 -8.89 14.36 19.92
N CYS A 788 -9.42 13.69 18.89
CA CYS A 788 -9.08 12.32 18.56
C CYS A 788 -8.08 12.25 17.39
N LEU A 789 -6.90 11.68 17.63
CA LEU A 789 -5.86 11.50 16.60
C LEU A 789 -5.46 10.04 16.44
N GLY A 790 -5.44 9.51 15.23
CA GLY A 790 -5.04 8.13 15.03
C GLY A 790 -3.55 7.89 14.76
N PRO A 791 -3.19 6.65 14.40
CA PRO A 791 -1.80 6.21 14.28
C PRO A 791 -0.90 7.03 13.34
N PRO A 792 -1.38 7.54 12.18
CA PRO A 792 -0.59 8.40 11.29
C PRO A 792 -0.08 9.69 11.94
N PHE A 793 -0.60 10.11 13.10
CA PHE A 793 -0.04 11.25 13.82
C PHE A 793 1.35 10.97 14.39
N LEU A 794 1.64 9.72 14.78
CA LEU A 794 2.96 9.34 15.31
C LEU A 794 3.99 9.05 14.22
N SER A 795 3.55 8.52 13.08
CA SER A 795 4.41 8.26 11.92
C SER A 795 4.38 9.43 10.93
N ILE A 796 5.34 9.47 10.00
CA ILE A 796 5.18 10.31 8.81
C ILE A 796 4.23 9.52 7.90
N PRO A 797 3.03 10.02 7.58
CA PRO A 797 2.16 9.34 6.64
C PRO A 797 2.93 9.13 5.33
N PRO A 798 2.90 7.92 4.74
CA PRO A 798 3.56 7.68 3.46
C PRO A 798 2.87 8.54 2.40
N SER A 799 3.43 9.71 2.11
CA SER A 799 2.90 10.66 1.14
C SER A 799 3.44 10.31 -0.25
N PRO A 800 2.58 10.28 -1.28
CA PRO A 800 3.07 10.25 -2.65
C PRO A 800 3.99 11.45 -2.88
N ARG A 801 5.08 11.25 -3.61
CA ARG A 801 5.93 12.36 -4.07
C ARG A 801 5.58 12.60 -5.52
N VAL A 802 5.15 13.81 -5.84
CA VAL A 802 4.96 14.22 -7.21
C VAL A 802 6.09 15.19 -7.56
N SER A 803 6.85 14.90 -8.61
CA SER A 803 7.69 15.90 -9.26
C SER A 803 6.87 16.55 -10.37
N VAL A 804 6.95 17.88 -10.48
CA VAL A 804 6.21 18.66 -11.48
C VAL A 804 7.21 19.51 -12.23
N GLU A 805 7.17 19.46 -13.54
CA GLU A 805 7.95 20.29 -14.47
C GLU A 805 7.01 20.95 -15.47
N THR A 806 7.50 21.98 -16.14
CA THR A 806 6.71 22.73 -17.12
C THR A 806 7.43 22.80 -18.46
N ARG A 807 6.68 22.80 -19.56
CA ARG A 807 7.16 23.13 -20.91
C ARG A 807 6.36 24.31 -21.47
N PRO A 808 6.99 25.47 -21.77
CA PRO A 808 8.41 25.77 -21.59
C PRO A 808 8.87 25.70 -20.12
N ASN A 809 10.17 25.44 -19.90
CA ASN A 809 10.72 25.41 -18.54
C ASN A 809 10.70 26.82 -17.96
N MET A 810 9.88 27.01 -16.94
CA MET A 810 9.75 28.29 -16.25
C MET A 810 10.81 28.48 -15.16
N ASP A 811 11.52 27.41 -14.78
CA ASP A 811 12.56 27.39 -13.75
C ASP A 811 13.95 27.55 -14.38
N SER A 812 14.20 28.70 -14.98
CA SER A 812 15.45 28.96 -15.71
C SER A 812 16.70 29.02 -14.82
N GLY A 813 16.57 28.91 -13.48
CA GLY A 813 17.67 28.98 -12.51
C GLY A 813 18.28 30.37 -12.36
N ASP A 814 18.31 31.15 -13.44
CA ASP A 814 18.90 32.49 -13.52
C ASP A 814 17.95 33.59 -13.01
N GLY A 815 16.77 33.21 -12.50
CA GLY A 815 15.72 34.14 -12.11
C GLY A 815 15.05 34.87 -13.28
N SER A 816 15.35 34.47 -14.53
CA SER A 816 14.73 35.06 -15.72
C SER A 816 13.28 34.62 -15.83
N SER A 817 12.37 35.60 -15.87
CA SER A 817 10.93 35.40 -16.00
C SER A 817 10.52 35.29 -17.46
N VAL A 818 9.62 34.37 -17.78
CA VAL A 818 9.02 34.27 -19.11
C VAL A 818 8.13 35.49 -19.34
N THR A 819 8.25 36.12 -20.52
CA THR A 819 7.43 37.27 -20.90
C THR A 819 6.30 36.83 -21.82
N VAL A 820 5.06 37.21 -21.52
CA VAL A 820 3.87 36.86 -22.31
C VAL A 820 3.05 38.11 -22.61
N PHE A 821 2.40 38.12 -23.78
CA PHE A 821 1.62 39.25 -24.24
C PHE A 821 0.27 39.38 -23.52
N SER A 822 -0.06 40.60 -23.10
CA SER A 822 -1.35 40.96 -22.54
C SER A 822 -2.50 40.60 -23.50
N GLY A 823 -3.50 39.86 -23.03
CA GLY A 823 -4.64 39.44 -23.87
C GLY A 823 -4.40 38.21 -24.75
N SER A 824 -3.23 37.57 -24.63
CA SER A 824 -2.95 36.29 -25.29
C SER A 824 -3.36 35.09 -24.44
N GLN A 825 -3.22 33.90 -24.99
CA GLN A 825 -3.30 32.65 -24.25
C GLN A 825 -1.90 32.12 -23.98
N PHE A 826 -1.56 31.89 -22.71
CA PHE A 826 -0.32 31.25 -22.34
C PHE A 826 -0.50 29.74 -22.32
N HIS A 827 0.12 29.07 -23.28
CA HIS A 827 0.12 27.61 -23.36
C HIS A 827 1.31 27.05 -22.57
N LEU A 828 1.00 26.20 -21.61
CA LEU A 828 1.97 25.54 -20.74
C LEU A 828 1.63 24.06 -20.67
N ILE A 829 2.58 23.18 -20.88
CA ILE A 829 2.40 21.76 -20.59
C ILE A 829 2.96 21.51 -19.19
N VAL A 830 2.12 21.01 -18.28
CA VAL A 830 2.54 20.56 -16.96
C VAL A 830 2.71 19.06 -17.00
N GLU A 831 3.92 18.60 -16.73
CA GLU A 831 4.26 17.18 -16.74
C GLU A 831 4.92 16.77 -15.43
N GLY A 832 4.92 15.48 -15.13
CA GLY A 832 5.49 15.06 -13.86
C GLY A 832 5.45 13.57 -13.60
N PHE A 833 6.09 13.19 -12.49
CA PHE A 833 6.19 11.81 -12.04
C PHE A 833 5.59 11.64 -10.66
N LEU A 834 4.82 10.59 -10.53
CA LEU A 834 4.27 10.12 -9.28
C LEU A 834 5.16 9.00 -8.74
N GLN A 835 5.81 9.24 -7.61
CA GLN A 835 6.46 8.20 -6.82
C GLN A 835 5.52 7.78 -5.69
N LEU A 836 4.93 6.60 -5.84
CA LEU A 836 4.12 5.99 -4.80
C LEU A 836 5.02 5.28 -3.77
N PRO A 837 4.71 5.38 -2.47
CA PRO A 837 5.34 4.55 -1.45
C PRO A 837 5.10 3.06 -1.72
N GLU A 838 6.11 2.20 -1.49
CA GLU A 838 6.03 0.74 -1.73
C GLU A 838 4.85 0.03 -1.01
N HIS A 839 4.32 0.65 0.04
CA HIS A 839 3.22 0.13 0.84
C HIS A 839 2.03 1.10 0.94
N SER A 840 1.81 1.97 -0.05
CA SER A 840 0.66 2.84 -0.02
C SER A 840 -0.64 2.03 -0.03
N CYS A 841 -1.42 2.12 1.05
CA CYS A 841 -2.78 1.61 1.12
C CYS A 841 -3.78 2.47 0.33
N LEU A 842 -3.30 3.53 -0.33
CA LEU A 842 -4.09 4.36 -1.22
C LEU A 842 -4.65 3.52 -2.37
N ALA A 843 -5.91 3.76 -2.71
CA ALA A 843 -6.44 3.32 -3.99
C ALA A 843 -5.48 3.77 -5.10
N LYS A 844 -5.24 2.92 -6.10
CA LYS A 844 -4.36 3.28 -7.22
C LYS A 844 -4.92 4.57 -7.85
N PRO A 845 -4.19 5.69 -7.82
CA PRO A 845 -4.67 6.93 -8.40
C PRO A 845 -4.87 6.71 -9.90
N ALA A 846 -6.02 7.14 -10.41
CA ALA A 846 -6.37 6.96 -11.82
C ALA A 846 -6.06 8.22 -12.63
N ARG A 847 -6.16 9.40 -11.99
CA ARG A 847 -6.03 10.70 -12.63
C ARG A 847 -5.27 11.68 -11.74
N ILE A 848 -4.71 12.71 -12.37
CA ILE A 848 -4.18 13.87 -11.68
C ILE A 848 -4.97 15.12 -12.10
N HIS A 849 -5.35 15.92 -11.12
CA HIS A 849 -5.93 17.24 -11.32
C HIS A 849 -4.81 18.27 -11.15
N ILE A 850 -4.70 19.19 -12.09
CA ILE A 850 -3.71 20.26 -12.04
C ILE A 850 -4.48 21.57 -12.03
N ALA A 851 -4.39 22.32 -10.94
CA ALA A 851 -4.90 23.67 -10.90
C ALA A 851 -3.77 24.66 -11.17
N THR A 852 -4.02 25.61 -12.07
CA THR A 852 -3.11 26.72 -12.33
C THR A 852 -3.82 28.05 -12.21
N TRP A 853 -3.18 29.07 -11.65
CA TRP A 853 -3.69 30.44 -11.61
C TRP A 853 -2.58 31.47 -11.70
N LEU A 854 -2.97 32.71 -12.01
CA LEU A 854 -2.09 33.87 -12.03
C LEU A 854 -2.32 34.69 -10.77
N SER A 855 -1.24 35.04 -10.07
CA SER A 855 -1.27 36.00 -8.95
C SER A 855 -0.26 37.13 -9.17
N GLN A 856 -0.51 38.30 -8.62
CA GLN A 856 0.44 39.43 -8.69
C GLN A 856 1.55 39.33 -7.63
N GLN A 857 1.32 38.57 -6.56
CA GLN A 857 2.32 38.39 -5.51
C GLN A 857 2.97 37.01 -5.62
N PRO A 858 4.28 36.89 -5.34
CA PRO A 858 4.87 35.60 -5.03
C PRO A 858 4.23 35.09 -3.75
N ARG A 859 3.14 34.33 -3.87
CA ARG A 859 2.60 33.56 -2.77
C ARG A 859 3.70 32.61 -2.31
N GLN A 860 4.10 32.72 -1.04
CA GLN A 860 5.14 31.86 -0.48
C GLN A 860 4.57 30.43 -0.35
N SER A 861 5.40 29.45 0.03
CA SER A 861 4.87 28.16 0.49
C SER A 861 4.22 28.29 1.89
N SER A 862 3.69 29.47 2.22
CA SER A 862 3.11 29.75 3.51
C SER A 862 1.79 29.00 3.64
N TYR A 863 1.41 28.73 4.86
CA TYR A 863 0.16 28.03 5.17
C TYR A 863 -1.07 28.75 4.60
N GLN A 864 -1.11 30.08 4.70
CA GLN A 864 -2.22 30.90 4.21
C GLN A 864 -2.39 30.78 2.69
N ASP A 865 -1.28 30.73 1.96
CA ASP A 865 -1.29 30.57 0.50
C ASP A 865 -1.87 29.23 0.07
N LEU A 866 -1.58 28.15 0.82
CA LEU A 866 -2.09 26.82 0.57
C LEU A 866 -3.60 26.68 0.90
N VAL A 867 -4.07 27.33 1.98
CA VAL A 867 -5.49 27.40 2.32
C VAL A 867 -6.28 28.16 1.25
N MET A 868 -5.74 29.29 0.78
CA MET A 868 -6.33 30.05 -0.33
C MET A 868 -6.39 29.23 -1.62
N SER A 869 -5.31 28.52 -1.96
CA SER A 869 -5.26 27.61 -3.12
C SER A 869 -6.31 26.50 -3.06
N SER A 870 -6.52 25.93 -1.86
CA SER A 870 -7.55 24.92 -1.61
C SER A 870 -8.97 25.48 -1.81
N ARG A 871 -9.21 26.70 -1.36
CA ARG A 871 -10.48 27.41 -1.56
C ARG A 871 -10.73 27.70 -3.04
N GLU A 872 -9.72 28.18 -3.76
CA GLU A 872 -9.82 28.42 -5.20
C GLU A 872 -10.07 27.11 -5.98
N LEU A 873 -9.44 26.00 -5.59
CA LEU A 873 -9.68 24.67 -6.18
C LEU A 873 -11.12 24.18 -5.96
N LYS A 874 -11.70 24.39 -4.76
CA LYS A 874 -13.13 24.11 -4.48
C LYS A 874 -14.02 24.89 -5.45
N THR A 875 -13.77 26.20 -5.57
CA THR A 875 -14.54 27.11 -6.41
C THR A 875 -14.45 26.71 -7.89
N ALA A 876 -13.26 26.39 -8.38
CA ALA A 876 -13.04 25.93 -9.75
C ALA A 876 -13.83 24.64 -10.08
N ARG A 877 -13.91 23.70 -9.13
CA ARG A 877 -14.74 22.48 -9.28
C ARG A 877 -16.24 22.77 -9.28
N GLY A 878 -16.69 23.67 -8.39
CA GLY A 878 -18.08 24.12 -8.36
C GLY A 878 -18.53 24.70 -9.69
N ALA A 879 -17.69 25.57 -10.27
CA ALA A 879 -17.90 26.15 -11.59
C ALA A 879 -17.93 25.06 -12.69
N ARG A 880 -17.01 24.09 -12.67
CA ARG A 880 -16.98 23.01 -13.67
C ARG A 880 -18.19 22.08 -13.60
N ARG A 881 -18.63 21.67 -12.41
CA ARG A 881 -19.86 20.87 -12.24
C ARG A 881 -21.09 21.61 -12.79
N ALA A 882 -21.16 22.93 -12.60
CA ALA A 882 -22.22 23.76 -13.18
C ALA A 882 -22.17 23.78 -14.72
N THR A 883 -20.97 23.78 -15.32
CA THR A 883 -20.82 23.73 -16.80
C THR A 883 -21.08 22.34 -17.40
N GLN A 884 -20.75 21.25 -16.71
CA GLN A 884 -21.00 19.87 -17.20
C GLN A 884 -22.46 19.44 -17.06
N GLY A 885 -23.25 20.09 -16.20
CA GLY A 885 -24.69 19.85 -16.03
C GLY A 885 -25.61 20.29 -17.19
N GLY A 886 -25.08 20.47 -18.41
CA GLY A 886 -25.90 20.65 -19.62
C GLY A 886 -26.47 22.05 -19.86
N ARG A 887 -26.11 23.08 -19.07
CA ARG A 887 -26.34 24.47 -19.48
C ARG A 887 -25.20 24.90 -20.41
N SER A 888 -25.48 24.91 -21.71
CA SER A 888 -24.56 25.27 -22.79
C SER A 888 -23.79 26.56 -22.48
N GLY A 889 -22.49 26.54 -22.75
CA GLY A 889 -21.53 27.62 -22.51
C GLY A 889 -21.90 28.95 -23.17
N GLY A 890 -22.60 29.79 -22.42
CA GLY A 890 -22.38 31.22 -22.50
C GLY A 890 -21.06 31.52 -21.81
N TYR A 891 -20.05 31.97 -22.57
CA TYR A 891 -19.05 32.88 -22.00
C TYR A 891 -19.87 33.98 -21.32
N VAL A 892 -19.91 33.99 -19.97
CA VAL A 892 -20.55 35.07 -19.24
C VAL A 892 -19.72 36.30 -19.57
N SER A 893 -20.23 37.11 -20.50
CA SER A 893 -19.77 38.48 -20.79
C SER A 893 -19.90 39.28 -19.49
N THR A 894 -18.89 39.16 -18.65
CA THR A 894 -18.74 39.87 -17.39
C THR A 894 -18.09 41.21 -17.69
N THR A 895 -18.82 42.10 -18.33
CA THR A 895 -18.40 43.50 -18.52
C THR A 895 -18.39 44.29 -17.21
N THR A 896 -18.76 43.68 -16.08
CA THR A 896 -18.72 44.28 -14.74
C THR A 896 -17.98 43.45 -13.68
N ALA A 897 -17.19 42.44 -14.07
CA ALA A 897 -16.32 41.77 -13.09
C ALA A 897 -15.31 42.79 -12.53
N ASN A 898 -15.29 42.94 -11.19
CA ASN A 898 -14.35 43.82 -10.50
C ASN A 898 -12.92 43.55 -10.97
N LYS A 899 -12.08 44.59 -11.11
CA LYS A 899 -10.68 44.47 -11.56
C LYS A 899 -9.85 43.46 -10.76
N GLU A 900 -10.26 43.16 -9.53
CA GLU A 900 -9.64 42.18 -8.63
C GLU A 900 -9.99 40.72 -8.98
N ASP A 901 -11.11 40.45 -9.65
CA ASP A 901 -11.60 39.09 -9.93
C ASP A 901 -10.82 38.34 -11.02
N ILE A 902 -10.02 39.03 -11.83
CA ILE A 902 -9.28 38.41 -12.95
C ILE A 902 -7.97 37.77 -12.47
N TRP A 903 -7.38 38.36 -11.43
CA TRP A 903 -6.24 37.79 -10.72
C TRP A 903 -6.78 36.76 -9.71
N ASP A 904 -6.03 35.68 -9.46
CA ASP A 904 -6.39 34.62 -8.50
C ASP A 904 -7.56 33.68 -8.89
N ARG A 905 -8.00 33.65 -10.15
CA ARG A 905 -8.91 32.59 -10.65
C ARG A 905 -8.16 31.31 -10.99
N ALA A 906 -8.35 30.28 -10.19
CA ALA A 906 -7.89 28.93 -10.49
C ALA A 906 -8.61 28.28 -11.67
N ILE A 907 -7.81 27.80 -12.63
CA ILE A 907 -8.24 26.99 -13.76
C ILE A 907 -7.80 25.57 -13.48
N ALA A 908 -8.77 24.65 -13.41
CA ALA A 908 -8.53 23.24 -13.15
C ALA A 908 -8.46 22.46 -14.46
N PHE A 909 -7.34 21.78 -14.65
CA PHE A 909 -7.08 20.81 -15.71
C PHE A 909 -7.05 19.39 -15.13
N GLU A 910 -7.27 18.40 -15.99
CA GLU A 910 -7.23 16.98 -15.63
C GLU A 910 -6.37 16.23 -16.65
N ALA A 911 -5.52 15.35 -16.16
CA ALA A 911 -4.75 14.42 -16.98
C ALA A 911 -4.90 12.99 -16.45
N ALA A 912 -4.95 12.03 -17.36
CA ALA A 912 -4.85 10.63 -17.00
C ALA A 912 -3.41 10.32 -16.55
N LEU A 913 -3.26 9.41 -15.58
CA LEU A 913 -1.94 8.87 -15.24
C LEU A 913 -1.62 7.70 -16.18
N ASP A 914 -0.55 7.83 -16.95
CA ASP A 914 0.02 6.74 -17.73
C ASP A 914 1.14 6.07 -16.92
N GLY A 915 0.76 5.04 -16.16
CA GLY A 915 1.63 4.43 -15.16
C GLY A 915 1.93 5.39 -14.01
N LEU A 916 3.15 5.91 -13.97
CA LEU A 916 3.59 6.90 -12.97
C LEU A 916 3.82 8.29 -13.57
N TYR A 917 3.62 8.46 -14.88
CA TYR A 917 3.82 9.72 -15.58
C TYR A 917 2.47 10.39 -15.89
N PHE A 918 2.47 11.71 -15.98
CA PHE A 918 1.35 12.46 -16.52
C PHE A 918 1.85 13.65 -17.34
N GLU A 919 1.02 14.03 -18.31
CA GLU A 919 1.19 15.24 -19.11
C GLU A 919 -0.17 15.93 -19.22
N CYS A 920 -0.20 17.23 -18.92
CA CYS A 920 -1.41 18.01 -18.91
C CYS A 920 -1.18 19.33 -19.66
N PRO A 921 -1.77 19.49 -20.86
CA PRO A 921 -1.76 20.77 -21.53
C PRO A 921 -2.67 21.76 -20.78
N CYS A 922 -2.07 22.83 -20.27
CA CYS A 922 -2.73 23.93 -19.58
C CYS A 922 -2.76 25.16 -20.48
N VAL A 923 -3.90 25.85 -20.51
CA VAL A 923 -4.10 27.10 -21.25
C VAL A 923 -4.56 28.17 -20.29
N ILE A 924 -3.69 29.15 -20.02
CA ILE A 924 -3.95 30.22 -19.05
C ILE A 924 -4.30 31.49 -19.84
N PRO A 925 -5.52 32.03 -19.73
CA PRO A 925 -5.89 33.28 -20.36
C PRO A 925 -5.16 34.43 -19.66
N ILE A 926 -4.41 35.21 -20.43
CA ILE A 926 -3.70 36.38 -19.91
C ILE A 926 -4.62 37.60 -19.98
N PRO A 927 -4.82 38.35 -18.88
CA PRO A 927 -5.68 39.53 -18.90
C PRO A 927 -5.19 40.57 -19.92
N HIS A 928 -6.14 41.27 -20.55
CA HIS A 928 -5.84 42.47 -21.33
C HIS A 928 -5.49 43.62 -20.37
N LEU A 929 -4.20 43.85 -20.14
CA LEU A 929 -3.69 44.92 -19.28
C LEU A 929 -4.17 46.31 -19.73
N GLN A 930 -4.34 46.54 -21.04
CA GLN A 930 -4.89 47.81 -21.56
C GLN A 930 -6.31 48.08 -21.07
N LEU A 931 -7.14 47.03 -20.93
CA LEU A 931 -8.50 47.17 -20.38
C LEU A 931 -8.47 47.43 -18.86
N LEU A 932 -7.49 46.88 -18.16
CA LEU A 932 -7.37 47.00 -16.70
C LEU A 932 -6.73 48.32 -16.24
N PHE A 933 -5.69 48.77 -16.95
CA PHE A 933 -4.81 49.88 -16.53
C PHE A 933 -4.78 51.06 -17.52
N GLY A 934 -5.52 50.99 -18.64
CA GLY A 934 -5.55 52.03 -19.68
C GLY A 934 -4.43 51.87 -20.73
N ASN A 935 -4.30 52.83 -21.64
CA ASN A 935 -3.39 52.78 -22.81
C ASN A 935 -1.88 52.98 -22.48
N TYR A 936 -1.44 52.69 -21.25
CA TYR A 936 -0.04 52.83 -20.87
C TYR A 936 0.73 51.55 -21.12
N ASP A 937 1.93 51.68 -21.69
CA ASP A 937 2.91 50.61 -21.79
C ASP A 937 3.31 50.17 -20.38
N THR A 938 2.76 49.04 -19.95
CA THR A 938 2.94 48.46 -18.63
C THR A 938 3.44 47.03 -18.75
N ASN A 939 4.49 46.74 -17.98
CA ASN A 939 4.96 45.39 -17.68
C ASN A 939 4.58 45.09 -16.24
N ILE A 940 3.85 44.01 -16.01
CA ILE A 940 3.46 43.58 -14.66
C ILE A 940 4.13 42.25 -14.38
N MET A 941 4.93 42.19 -13.32
CA MET A 941 5.43 40.93 -12.80
C MET A 941 4.28 40.21 -12.11
N THR A 942 4.04 38.98 -12.53
CA THR A 942 3.01 38.08 -12.00
C THR A 942 3.63 36.72 -11.73
N HIS A 943 2.88 35.83 -11.12
CA HIS A 943 3.30 34.49 -10.79
C HIS A 943 2.29 33.48 -11.31
N VAL A 944 2.76 32.48 -12.05
CA VAL A 944 1.99 31.28 -12.38
C VAL A 944 2.16 30.30 -11.24
N HIS A 945 1.06 29.98 -10.60
CA HIS A 945 1.01 28.96 -9.56
C HIS A 945 0.51 27.66 -10.14
N ILE A 946 1.16 26.55 -9.80
CA ILE A 946 0.79 25.20 -10.24
C ILE A 946 0.62 24.33 -9.01
N TYR A 947 -0.50 23.63 -8.99
CA TYR A 947 -0.91 22.81 -7.88
C TYR A 947 -1.45 21.48 -8.38
N CYS A 948 -0.92 20.37 -7.86
CA CYS A 948 -1.29 19.04 -8.31
C CYS A 948 -2.09 18.30 -7.23
N GLY A 949 -3.25 17.76 -7.59
CA GLY A 949 -4.04 16.87 -6.74
C GLY A 949 -4.18 15.49 -7.38
N LEU A 950 -3.97 14.42 -6.63
CA LEU A 950 -4.23 13.06 -7.10
C LEU A 950 -5.68 12.70 -6.86
N VAL A 951 -6.29 12.04 -7.85
CA VAL A 951 -7.70 11.70 -7.84
C VAL A 951 -7.88 10.22 -8.19
N ASP A 952 -8.77 9.56 -7.45
CA ASP A 952 -9.12 8.16 -7.70
C ASP A 952 -10.12 8.01 -8.87
N SER A 953 -10.52 6.77 -9.14
CA SER A 953 -11.54 6.46 -10.16
C SER A 953 -12.93 7.01 -9.84
N GLU A 954 -13.21 7.38 -8.58
CA GLU A 954 -14.48 7.93 -8.10
C GLU A 954 -14.47 9.47 -8.05
N ASN A 955 -13.44 10.12 -8.60
CA ASN A 955 -13.21 11.56 -8.55
C ASN A 955 -12.98 12.13 -7.13
N GLN A 956 -12.64 11.30 -6.14
CA GLN A 956 -12.25 11.76 -4.81
C GLN A 956 -10.79 12.20 -4.80
N ILE A 957 -10.52 13.35 -4.17
CA ILE A 957 -9.14 13.83 -4.00
C ILE A 957 -8.46 12.93 -2.97
N LEU A 958 -7.51 12.13 -3.43
CA LEU A 958 -6.71 11.27 -2.57
C LEU A 958 -5.60 12.04 -1.88
N TRP A 959 -5.04 13.04 -2.56
CA TRP A 959 -3.89 13.77 -2.07
C TRP A 959 -3.76 15.10 -2.78
N ILE A 960 -3.17 16.07 -2.09
CA ILE A 960 -2.75 17.30 -2.71
C ILE A 960 -1.27 17.57 -2.49
N GLY A 961 -0.63 18.00 -3.57
CA GLY A 961 0.79 17.90 -3.84
C GLY A 961 1.55 19.19 -4.02
N PRO A 962 2.76 19.09 -4.61
CA PRO A 962 3.70 20.20 -4.62
C PRO A 962 3.04 21.43 -5.22
N TYR A 963 3.21 22.53 -4.51
CA TYR A 963 2.93 23.85 -4.99
C TYR A 963 4.20 24.41 -5.61
N LYS A 964 4.13 24.81 -6.88
CA LYS A 964 5.21 25.55 -7.54
C LYS A 964 4.70 26.92 -7.96
N SER A 965 5.54 27.93 -7.80
CA SER A 965 5.28 29.30 -8.26
C SER A 965 6.40 29.72 -9.19
N TYR A 966 6.04 30.25 -10.36
CA TYR A 966 7.00 30.72 -11.36
C TYR A 966 6.73 32.18 -11.70
N PRO A 967 7.75 33.04 -11.75
CA PRO A 967 7.59 34.42 -12.18
C PRO A 967 7.25 34.50 -13.67
N LEU A 968 6.30 35.36 -14.02
CA LEU A 968 5.79 35.61 -15.36
C LEU A 968 5.61 37.12 -15.57
N ILE A 969 6.29 37.71 -16.54
CA ILE A 969 6.08 39.11 -16.93
C ILE A 969 4.96 39.16 -17.96
N ILE A 970 3.88 39.89 -17.67
CA ILE A 970 2.86 40.21 -18.66
C ILE A 970 3.17 41.60 -19.22
N SER A 971 3.41 41.67 -20.53
CA SER A 971 3.76 42.89 -21.24
C SER A 971 2.66 43.31 -22.21
N THR A 972 2.38 44.61 -22.26
CA THR A 972 1.57 45.26 -23.30
C THR A 972 2.36 45.56 -24.57
N THR A 973 3.70 45.60 -24.49
CA THR A 973 4.62 45.89 -25.58
C THR A 973 5.60 44.75 -25.76
N ALA A 974 5.33 43.85 -26.70
CA ALA A 974 6.35 42.90 -27.11
C ALA A 974 7.37 43.65 -28.00
N ARG A 975 8.57 43.96 -27.50
CA ARG A 975 9.74 43.91 -28.38
C ARG A 975 10.12 42.43 -28.49
N SER A 976 9.94 41.89 -29.70
CA SER A 976 10.25 40.52 -30.10
C SER A 976 11.60 40.04 -29.60
#